data_AF-A0AAY4A0Y3-F1
#
_entry.id   AF-A0AAY4A0Y3-F1
#
_cell.length_a   1.000
_cell.length_b   1.000
_cell.length_c   1.000
_cell.angle_alpha   90.00
_cell.angle_beta   90.00
_cell.angle_gamma   90.00
#
_symmetry.space_group_name_H-M   'P 1'
#
loop_
_entity.id
_entity.type
_entity.pdbx_description
1 polymer ?
#
loop_
_entity_poly.entity_id
_entity_poly.type
_entity_poly.pdbx_seq_one_letter_code
_entity_poly.pdbx_strand_id
1 'polypeptide(L)'
;MRLKVGFILRSLLVIGTFLGLVVLWSSLSPKASDEPFGAKVEARDAPNQKNDVADQFKPVVPWPHVEGIEVDLDSIRQKNVGDKQNGAQNQQNVIQKQYITFKPHTNIFSDPVLRPGILGNFEPSEPEPQGVQGGPGEGSKPFVLGTEYKMSAQSSIKEFGFNMVASDMISLDRTINDLRHDECKYWHYDTNLLTSSVIIVFHNEGWSTLMRTVHSVIKRTPRKYLAEIVMIDDFSNKVHLKERLEEYIKQWNGLVKLFRNDKREGLIQARSIGARKASIGQVLIYLDAHCEVGINWYAPLVAPISKDRTVCTVPLIDSIHGQTFNIEPQGGGDEDGFARGAWDWSMLWKRVPLTDREKQKRLSRTEPYRSPAMAGGLFAIERDYFFELGLYDPGLQIWGGENFEISYKIWQCGGKLLFVPCSRVGHIYRLQGWDGNPPPAHVGSSPTLKNYVRVVEVWWDEYKDYFYASRPETLTLAYGDISDLKKFREEHRCKSFKWFMEEIAYDIPTHYPLPPKNVEWGEIRGFETSYCIDSMGHTNGGNVEIGPCHRMGGNQLFRINEAHQLMQYDQCLTKGSDGSAIIITHCNMNEHTEWRYFKDLHRFTHVPTGKCLDRSDVLHKVFIADCDNSKTTQKWEMNNIVAV
;
A
#
# COMPACT_ATOMS: atom_id res chain seq x y z
N MET A 1 12.35 15.77 64.06
CA MET A 1 13.03 14.45 64.08
C MET A 1 12.17 13.26 63.58
N ARG A 2 11.03 13.49 62.91
CA ARG A 2 10.16 12.41 62.38
C ARG A 2 10.21 12.20 60.86
N LEU A 3 10.87 13.09 60.10
CA LEU A 3 11.02 12.93 58.63
C LEU A 3 12.18 12.01 58.20
N LYS A 4 13.17 11.74 59.07
CA LYS A 4 14.35 10.93 58.70
C LYS A 4 14.16 9.42 58.82
N VAL A 5 13.16 8.96 59.58
CA VAL A 5 12.89 7.53 59.80
C VAL A 5 12.17 6.89 58.59
N GLY A 6 11.26 7.63 57.93
CA GLY A 6 10.53 7.15 56.76
C GLY A 6 11.42 6.93 55.53
N PHE A 7 12.48 7.72 55.38
CA PHE A 7 13.43 7.56 54.27
C PHE A 7 14.31 6.32 54.46
N ILE A 8 14.77 6.08 55.69
CA ILE A 8 15.60 4.90 56.02
C ILE A 8 14.80 3.60 55.85
N LEU A 9 13.52 3.58 56.27
CA LEU A 9 12.66 2.40 56.07
C LEU A 9 12.41 2.10 54.59
N ARG A 10 12.22 3.13 53.75
CA ARG A 10 12.04 2.94 52.30
C ARG A 10 13.31 2.44 51.62
N SER A 11 14.48 2.97 52.01
CA SER A 11 15.76 2.49 51.48
C SER A 11 16.05 1.04 51.87
N LEU A 12 15.75 0.63 53.11
CA LEU A 12 15.90 -0.75 53.54
C LEU A 12 14.96 -1.71 52.80
N LEU A 13 13.73 -1.27 52.48
CA LEU A 13 12.77 -2.06 51.73
C LEU A 13 13.22 -2.29 50.27
N VAL A 14 13.81 -1.27 49.64
CA VAL A 14 14.35 -1.35 48.26
C VAL A 14 15.61 -2.23 48.21
N ILE A 15 16.49 -2.14 49.21
CA ILE A 15 17.67 -3.01 49.30
C ILE A 15 17.25 -4.47 49.54
N GLY A 16 16.24 -4.70 50.38
CA GLY A 16 15.70 -6.04 50.65
C GLY A 16 15.06 -6.69 49.41
N THR A 17 14.28 -5.94 48.63
CA THR A 17 13.69 -6.45 47.38
C THR A 17 14.73 -6.70 46.30
N PHE A 18 15.76 -5.85 46.20
CA PHE A 18 16.86 -6.06 45.25
C PHE A 18 17.68 -7.31 45.58
N LEU A 19 18.03 -7.52 46.86
CA LEU A 19 18.74 -8.74 47.28
C LEU A 19 17.89 -10.00 47.10
N GLY A 20 16.58 -9.93 47.36
CA GLY A 20 15.66 -11.05 47.11
C GLY A 20 15.58 -11.44 45.63
N LEU A 21 15.58 -10.45 44.73
CA LEU A 21 15.58 -10.70 43.28
C LEU A 21 16.90 -11.30 42.78
N VAL A 22 18.05 -10.87 43.31
CA VAL A 22 19.37 -11.43 42.97
C VAL A 22 19.49 -12.90 43.42
N VAL A 23 18.96 -13.24 44.59
CA VAL A 23 18.92 -14.63 45.08
C VAL A 23 17.97 -15.48 44.24
N LEU A 24 16.81 -14.96 43.82
CA LEU A 24 15.92 -15.68 42.90
C LEU A 24 16.56 -15.91 41.53
N TRP A 25 17.30 -14.92 41.00
CA TRP A 25 17.90 -15.00 39.66
C TRP A 25 19.09 -15.96 39.59
N SER A 26 19.85 -16.08 40.69
CA SER A 26 20.92 -17.07 40.83
C SER A 26 20.42 -18.52 41.01
N SER A 27 19.14 -18.70 41.38
CA SER A 27 18.51 -20.03 41.51
C SER A 27 17.86 -20.55 40.23
N LEU A 28 17.77 -19.73 39.17
CA LEU A 28 17.01 -20.03 37.95
C LEU A 28 17.86 -20.05 36.66
N SER A 29 19.20 -20.01 36.76
CA SER A 29 20.08 -20.18 35.60
C SER A 29 20.43 -21.66 35.35
N PRO A 30 20.23 -22.21 34.13
CA PRO A 30 20.57 -23.59 33.80
C PRO A 30 22.09 -23.82 33.77
N LYS A 31 22.55 -24.95 34.31
CA LYS A 31 23.95 -25.41 34.17
C LYS A 31 24.17 -26.00 32.76
N ALA A 32 25.27 -25.60 32.14
CA ALA A 32 25.80 -26.19 30.92
C ALA A 32 26.56 -27.47 31.25
N SER A 33 25.99 -28.62 30.89
CA SER A 33 26.71 -29.89 30.72
C SER A 33 25.79 -30.86 29.99
N ASP A 34 26.05 -31.06 28.69
CA ASP A 34 26.07 -32.38 28.04
C ASP A 34 26.47 -32.20 26.57
N GLU A 35 27.65 -32.74 26.22
CA GLU A 35 28.16 -32.87 24.85
C GLU A 35 27.35 -33.92 24.07
N PRO A 36 27.15 -33.77 22.75
CA PRO A 36 26.66 -34.85 21.92
C PRO A 36 27.80 -35.73 21.39
N PHE A 37 27.59 -37.03 21.55
CA PHE A 37 28.34 -38.16 21.01
C PHE A 37 28.91 -37.94 19.60
N GLY A 38 30.22 -38.18 19.47
CA GLY A 38 30.88 -38.45 18.20
C GLY A 38 30.74 -39.91 17.77
N ALA A 39 30.73 -40.13 16.45
CA ALA A 39 31.10 -41.41 15.85
C ALA A 39 32.03 -41.14 14.66
N LYS A 40 33.30 -41.53 14.85
CA LYS A 40 34.32 -41.69 13.82
C LYS A 40 33.98 -42.89 12.93
N VAL A 41 34.26 -42.78 11.63
CA VAL A 41 34.82 -43.89 10.86
C VAL A 41 35.90 -43.32 9.92
N GLU A 42 37.13 -43.78 10.12
CA GLU A 42 38.29 -43.52 9.26
C GLU A 42 38.33 -44.48 8.07
N ALA A 43 38.69 -43.90 6.91
CA ALA A 43 39.60 -44.34 5.86
C ALA A 43 39.87 -45.83 5.57
N ARG A 44 39.94 -46.16 4.27
CA ARG A 44 41.05 -46.92 3.67
C ARG A 44 41.15 -46.74 2.15
N ASP A 45 42.27 -46.13 1.76
CA ASP A 45 43.25 -46.45 0.72
C ASP A 45 42.89 -46.61 -0.78
N ALA A 46 43.72 -45.87 -1.53
CA ALA A 46 43.92 -45.69 -2.98
C ALA A 46 44.60 -46.93 -3.65
N PRO A 47 45.20 -46.92 -4.88
CA PRO A 47 45.59 -45.79 -5.75
C PRO A 47 45.58 -46.00 -7.30
N ASN A 48 46.04 -44.94 -7.99
CA ASN A 48 46.79 -44.92 -9.28
C ASN A 48 45.98 -45.13 -10.58
N GLN A 49 46.27 -44.47 -11.71
CA GLN A 49 47.40 -43.62 -12.12
C GLN A 49 47.07 -42.91 -13.46
N LYS A 50 47.53 -41.64 -13.61
CA LYS A 50 48.36 -41.07 -14.72
C LYS A 50 47.91 -41.30 -16.17
N ASN A 51 47.87 -40.35 -17.11
CA ASN A 51 48.73 -39.22 -17.49
C ASN A 51 48.09 -38.63 -18.79
N ASP A 52 48.35 -37.47 -19.38
CA ASP A 52 49.07 -36.23 -19.08
C ASP A 52 49.11 -35.43 -20.42
N VAL A 53 49.36 -34.12 -20.34
CA VAL A 53 49.99 -33.24 -21.36
C VAL A 53 49.16 -32.48 -22.44
N ALA A 54 49.20 -31.14 -22.28
CA ALA A 54 49.39 -30.05 -23.28
C ALA A 54 48.23 -29.66 -24.21
N ASP A 55 48.00 -28.39 -24.58
CA ASP A 55 48.45 -27.04 -24.20
C ASP A 55 47.69 -26.05 -25.12
N GLN A 56 47.74 -24.74 -24.81
CA GLN A 56 47.48 -23.58 -25.70
C GLN A 56 46.08 -22.93 -25.85
N PHE A 57 45.96 -21.80 -25.12
CA PHE A 57 45.40 -20.47 -25.47
C PHE A 57 43.88 -20.21 -25.71
N LYS A 58 43.41 -19.17 -24.99
CA LYS A 58 42.03 -18.65 -24.76
C LYS A 58 41.48 -17.77 -25.92
N PRO A 59 40.15 -17.53 -26.02
CA PRO A 59 39.53 -16.39 -25.32
C PRO A 59 38.11 -16.60 -24.72
N VAL A 60 37.89 -15.95 -23.57
CA VAL A 60 36.71 -15.15 -23.15
C VAL A 60 35.36 -15.87 -22.95
N VAL A 61 35.08 -16.18 -21.67
CA VAL A 61 33.79 -16.41 -20.98
C VAL A 61 32.72 -17.28 -21.68
N PRO A 62 32.49 -18.52 -21.21
CA PRO A 62 31.23 -19.23 -21.46
C PRO A 62 30.20 -18.86 -20.38
N TRP A 63 29.00 -18.53 -20.84
CA TRP A 63 27.76 -18.54 -20.07
C TRP A 63 27.63 -19.85 -19.27
N PRO A 64 27.23 -19.86 -17.98
CA PRO A 64 26.80 -21.10 -17.35
C PRO A 64 25.48 -21.56 -17.98
N HIS A 65 25.56 -22.72 -18.63
CA HIS A 65 24.46 -23.52 -19.14
C HIS A 65 23.48 -23.92 -18.03
N VAL A 66 22.21 -23.98 -18.42
CA VAL A 66 21.12 -24.66 -17.71
C VAL A 66 21.37 -26.17 -17.82
N GLU A 67 21.38 -26.88 -16.70
CA GLU A 67 21.40 -28.35 -16.67
C GLU A 67 20.11 -28.88 -17.33
N GLY A 68 20.25 -29.40 -18.55
CA GLY A 68 19.25 -30.23 -19.18
C GLY A 68 19.30 -31.62 -18.57
N ILE A 69 18.16 -32.06 -18.02
CA ILE A 69 17.93 -33.46 -17.67
C ILE A 69 17.86 -34.24 -18.99
N GLU A 70 18.90 -34.99 -19.33
CA GLU A 70 18.81 -36.01 -20.37
C GLU A 70 17.92 -37.16 -19.85
N VAL A 71 16.73 -37.28 -20.43
CA VAL A 71 15.86 -38.43 -20.23
C VAL A 71 16.35 -39.54 -21.15
N ASP A 72 16.91 -40.60 -20.58
CA ASP A 72 17.26 -41.82 -21.29
C ASP A 72 15.96 -42.54 -21.75
N LEU A 73 15.58 -42.27 -23.00
CA LEU A 73 14.39 -42.83 -23.65
C LEU A 73 14.52 -44.34 -23.95
N ASP A 74 15.72 -44.90 -23.91
CA ASP A 74 15.95 -46.33 -24.18
C ASP A 74 15.75 -47.18 -22.91
N SER A 75 16.02 -46.61 -21.72
CA SER A 75 15.66 -47.24 -20.44
C SER A 75 14.14 -47.39 -20.21
N ILE A 76 13.34 -46.51 -20.83
CA ILE A 76 11.86 -46.52 -20.75
C ILE A 76 11.26 -47.50 -21.77
N ARG A 77 11.91 -47.71 -22.93
CA ARG A 77 11.45 -48.67 -23.94
C ARG A 77 11.66 -50.12 -23.53
N GLN A 78 12.73 -50.44 -22.80
CA GLN A 78 12.98 -51.81 -22.37
C GLN A 78 12.13 -52.27 -21.17
N LYS A 79 11.59 -51.34 -20.37
CA LYS A 79 10.67 -51.66 -19.26
C LYS A 79 9.22 -51.93 -19.68
N ASN A 80 8.83 -51.61 -20.92
CA ASN A 80 7.45 -51.72 -21.41
C ASN A 80 7.18 -52.96 -22.30
N VAL A 81 8.09 -53.93 -22.36
CA VAL A 81 7.89 -55.19 -23.13
C VAL A 81 7.47 -56.36 -22.21
N GLY A 82 7.44 -56.16 -20.88
CA GLY A 82 7.23 -57.23 -19.90
C GLY A 82 5.79 -57.47 -19.41
N ASP A 83 4.86 -56.52 -19.53
CA ASP A 83 3.51 -56.67 -18.96
C ASP A 83 2.42 -56.41 -20.00
N LYS A 84 2.22 -57.41 -20.87
CA LYS A 84 0.98 -57.58 -21.65
C LYS A 84 0.22 -58.77 -21.09
N GLN A 85 -0.53 -58.56 -20.01
CA GLN A 85 -1.85 -59.13 -19.76
C GLN A 85 -2.31 -58.72 -18.35
N ASN A 86 -3.53 -58.19 -18.26
CA ASN A 86 -4.25 -57.70 -17.06
C ASN A 86 -4.12 -56.20 -16.77
N GLY A 87 -4.93 -55.40 -17.48
CA GLY A 87 -5.07 -53.98 -17.16
C GLY A 87 -6.15 -53.24 -17.96
N ALA A 88 -7.23 -53.92 -18.36
CA ALA A 88 -8.32 -53.31 -19.13
C ALA A 88 -9.28 -52.44 -18.27
N GLN A 89 -8.83 -51.88 -17.15
CA GLN A 89 -9.64 -51.02 -16.28
C GLN A 89 -8.94 -49.75 -15.75
N ASN A 90 -7.72 -49.42 -16.18
CA ASN A 90 -6.98 -48.28 -15.62
C ASN A 90 -6.52 -47.21 -16.64
N GLN A 91 -7.11 -47.13 -17.82
CA GLN A 91 -6.84 -46.06 -18.80
C GLN A 91 -7.98 -45.02 -18.91
N GLN A 92 -8.55 -44.62 -17.77
CA GLN A 92 -9.55 -43.54 -17.74
C GLN A 92 -9.28 -42.41 -16.73
N ASN A 93 -8.10 -42.37 -16.11
CA ASN A 93 -7.71 -41.27 -15.20
C ASN A 93 -6.40 -40.61 -15.64
N VAL A 94 -6.34 -40.14 -16.89
CA VAL A 94 -5.47 -39.00 -17.21
C VAL A 94 -6.26 -37.77 -16.75
N ILE A 95 -6.02 -37.33 -15.51
CA ILE A 95 -6.61 -36.12 -14.96
C ILE A 95 -6.16 -34.95 -15.86
N GLN A 96 -7.04 -34.49 -16.76
CA GLN A 96 -7.00 -33.12 -17.23
C GLN A 96 -7.01 -32.26 -15.97
N LYS A 97 -5.90 -31.58 -15.63
CA LYS A 97 -5.97 -30.47 -14.67
C LYS A 97 -6.94 -29.46 -15.27
N GLN A 98 -8.19 -29.49 -14.82
CA GLN A 98 -9.22 -28.56 -15.25
C GLN A 98 -8.81 -27.19 -14.71
N TYR A 99 -8.32 -26.33 -15.60
CA TYR A 99 -7.88 -24.98 -15.24
C TYR A 99 -9.08 -24.15 -14.78
N ILE A 100 -8.88 -23.33 -13.75
CA ILE A 100 -9.96 -22.50 -13.20
C ILE A 100 -10.12 -21.29 -14.12
N THR A 101 -11.36 -21.03 -14.52
CA THR A 101 -11.74 -19.84 -15.31
C THR A 101 -12.87 -19.13 -14.61
N PHE A 102 -12.89 -17.79 -14.69
CA PHE A 102 -14.02 -16.98 -14.22
C PHE A 102 -15.30 -17.36 -14.98
N LYS A 103 -16.45 -17.22 -14.31
CA LYS A 103 -17.74 -17.49 -14.98
C LYS A 103 -17.88 -16.58 -16.21
N PRO A 104 -18.45 -17.08 -17.31
CA PRO A 104 -18.67 -16.27 -18.50
C PRO A 104 -19.67 -15.15 -18.21
N HIS A 105 -19.56 -14.07 -18.99
CA HIS A 105 -20.52 -12.98 -18.94
C HIS A 105 -21.85 -13.41 -19.56
N THR A 106 -22.95 -13.22 -18.84
CA THR A 106 -24.30 -13.60 -19.30
C THR A 106 -25.24 -12.42 -19.46
N ASN A 107 -24.87 -11.24 -18.96
CA ASN A 107 -25.70 -10.05 -19.09
C ASN A 107 -25.60 -9.51 -20.52
N ILE A 108 -26.70 -9.00 -21.05
CA ILE A 108 -26.72 -8.31 -22.34
C ILE A 108 -26.84 -6.83 -22.03
N PHE A 109 -25.79 -6.07 -22.31
CA PHE A 109 -25.73 -4.63 -22.07
C PHE A 109 -25.12 -3.94 -23.28
N SER A 110 -25.81 -2.90 -23.77
CA SER A 110 -25.32 -2.09 -24.89
C SER A 110 -24.38 -0.98 -24.41
N ASP A 111 -23.36 -0.67 -25.22
CA ASP A 111 -22.47 0.45 -24.91
C ASP A 111 -23.26 1.78 -24.84
N PRO A 112 -22.91 2.67 -23.90
CA PRO A 112 -23.51 3.98 -23.87
C PRO A 112 -23.17 4.76 -25.14
N VAL A 113 -24.08 5.63 -25.57
CA VAL A 113 -23.94 6.42 -26.79
C VAL A 113 -23.85 7.90 -26.44
N LEU A 114 -22.76 8.54 -26.85
CA LEU A 114 -22.61 9.99 -26.72
C LEU A 114 -23.47 10.68 -27.78
N ARG A 115 -24.38 11.58 -27.36
CA ARG A 115 -25.25 12.35 -28.25
C ARG A 115 -25.08 13.85 -27.97
N PRO A 116 -24.07 14.51 -28.55
CA PRO A 116 -23.77 15.90 -28.27
C PRO A 116 -25.00 16.80 -28.44
N GLY A 117 -25.25 17.68 -27.46
CA GLY A 117 -26.40 18.60 -27.46
C GLY A 117 -27.74 17.97 -27.05
N ILE A 118 -27.82 16.66 -26.86
CA ILE A 118 -29.01 15.98 -26.33
C ILE A 118 -28.71 15.49 -24.91
N LEU A 119 -29.32 16.13 -23.92
CA LEU A 119 -29.12 15.80 -22.51
C LEU A 119 -29.34 14.29 -22.26
N GLY A 120 -28.42 13.68 -21.52
CA GLY A 120 -28.39 12.26 -21.21
C GLY A 120 -29.59 11.80 -20.41
N ASN A 121 -30.01 10.55 -20.61
CA ASN A 121 -31.19 9.96 -19.98
C ASN A 121 -31.06 9.68 -18.46
N PHE A 122 -29.90 9.97 -17.86
CA PHE A 122 -29.66 9.91 -16.41
C PHE A 122 -29.27 11.27 -15.80
N GLU A 123 -29.23 12.34 -16.61
CA GLU A 123 -29.03 13.68 -16.05
C GLU A 123 -30.30 14.16 -15.34
N PRO A 124 -30.17 14.91 -14.23
CA PRO A 124 -31.32 15.55 -13.60
C PRO A 124 -32.04 16.48 -14.59
N SER A 125 -33.37 16.38 -14.67
CA SER A 125 -34.18 17.26 -15.51
C SER A 125 -34.24 18.70 -14.97
N GLU A 126 -34.08 18.86 -13.66
CA GLU A 126 -34.06 20.14 -12.96
C GLU A 126 -32.86 20.20 -12.00
N PRO A 127 -32.38 21.40 -11.64
CA PRO A 127 -31.33 21.54 -10.64
C PRO A 127 -31.71 20.88 -9.32
N GLU A 128 -30.75 20.20 -8.70
CA GLU A 128 -30.96 19.58 -7.38
C GLU A 128 -31.32 20.67 -6.35
N PRO A 129 -32.41 20.51 -5.58
CA PRO A 129 -32.77 21.47 -4.54
C PRO A 129 -31.75 21.45 -3.40
N GLN A 130 -31.49 22.65 -2.86
CA GLN A 130 -30.64 22.84 -1.68
C GLN A 130 -31.25 22.13 -0.48
N GLY A 131 -30.39 21.52 0.35
CA GLY A 131 -30.84 20.89 1.59
C GLY A 131 -31.32 21.94 2.58
N VAL A 132 -30.61 23.08 2.66
CA VAL A 132 -31.07 24.29 3.34
C VAL A 132 -30.92 25.46 2.38
N GLN A 133 -32.02 26.16 2.09
CA GLN A 133 -32.00 27.29 1.16
C GLN A 133 -31.01 28.38 1.62
N GLY A 134 -29.99 28.65 0.81
CA GLY A 134 -28.91 29.59 1.14
C GLY A 134 -28.01 29.13 2.30
N GLY A 135 -28.08 27.86 2.69
CA GLY A 135 -27.36 27.30 3.82
C GLY A 135 -25.84 27.24 3.61
N PRO A 136 -25.07 27.04 4.71
CA PRO A 136 -23.63 26.88 4.64
C PRO A 136 -23.25 25.63 3.84
N GLY A 137 -22.20 25.74 3.02
CA GLY A 137 -21.64 24.63 2.25
C GLY A 137 -22.46 24.18 1.03
N GLU A 138 -23.62 24.77 0.75
CA GLU A 138 -24.44 24.50 -0.44
C GLU A 138 -23.68 24.84 -1.73
N GLY A 139 -23.83 24.00 -2.76
CA GLY A 139 -23.10 24.11 -4.03
C GLY A 139 -21.60 23.98 -3.87
N SER A 140 -21.14 23.25 -2.85
CA SER A 140 -19.72 23.12 -2.47
C SER A 140 -19.02 24.46 -2.20
N LYS A 141 -19.76 25.51 -1.82
CA LYS A 141 -19.14 26.78 -1.45
C LYS A 141 -18.31 26.62 -0.17
N PRO A 142 -17.10 27.22 -0.08
CA PRO A 142 -16.27 27.11 1.11
C PRO A 142 -16.99 27.73 2.31
N PHE A 143 -17.07 26.98 3.40
CA PHE A 143 -17.63 27.43 4.66
C PHE A 143 -16.52 27.77 5.64
N VAL A 144 -16.25 29.06 5.81
CA VAL A 144 -15.22 29.59 6.71
C VAL A 144 -15.87 30.00 8.03
N LEU A 145 -15.45 29.35 9.10
CA LEU A 145 -15.90 29.68 10.46
C LEU A 145 -15.24 30.96 10.97
N GLY A 146 -15.95 31.68 11.85
CA GLY A 146 -15.40 32.80 12.60
C GLY A 146 -14.31 32.39 13.59
N THR A 147 -13.53 33.36 14.07
CA THR A 147 -12.39 33.14 14.98
C THR A 147 -12.81 32.58 16.33
N GLU A 148 -14.06 32.80 16.74
CA GLU A 148 -14.68 32.26 17.94
C GLU A 148 -14.72 30.72 17.97
N TYR A 149 -14.73 30.06 16.81
CA TYR A 149 -14.76 28.60 16.72
C TYR A 149 -13.37 27.96 16.69
N LYS A 150 -12.29 28.75 16.71
CA LYS A 150 -10.92 28.25 16.48
C LYS A 150 -10.54 27.10 17.43
N MET A 151 -10.85 27.23 18.73
CA MET A 151 -10.52 26.18 19.71
C MET A 151 -11.32 24.90 19.49
N SER A 152 -12.63 25.01 19.26
CA SER A 152 -13.50 23.86 19.00
C SER A 152 -13.13 23.17 17.69
N ALA A 153 -12.81 23.93 16.64
CA ALA A 153 -12.33 23.40 15.38
C ALA A 153 -11.02 22.63 15.57
N GLN A 154 -10.02 23.21 16.25
CA GLN A 154 -8.75 22.53 16.55
C GLN A 154 -8.97 21.23 17.36
N SER A 155 -9.84 21.25 18.36
CA SER A 155 -10.19 20.04 19.13
C SER A 155 -10.81 18.97 18.25
N SER A 156 -11.74 19.35 17.35
CA SER A 156 -12.36 18.39 16.43
C SER A 156 -11.40 17.83 15.39
N ILE A 157 -10.46 18.64 14.90
CA ILE A 157 -9.42 18.20 13.97
C ILE A 157 -8.49 17.21 14.65
N LYS A 158 -8.12 17.46 15.90
CA LYS A 158 -7.30 16.53 16.68
C LYS A 158 -7.97 15.16 16.83
N GLU A 159 -9.28 15.16 17.08
CA GLU A 159 -10.05 13.93 17.30
C GLU A 159 -10.38 13.16 16.00
N PHE A 160 -10.85 13.86 14.96
CA PHE A 160 -11.39 13.23 13.74
C PHE A 160 -10.50 13.40 12.51
N GLY A 161 -9.63 14.40 12.50
CA GLY A 161 -8.78 14.77 11.37
C GLY A 161 -9.43 15.73 10.38
N PHE A 162 -10.59 16.29 10.69
CA PHE A 162 -11.25 17.32 9.90
C PHE A 162 -12.09 18.22 10.82
N ASN A 163 -12.48 19.38 10.31
CA ASN A 163 -13.21 20.38 11.06
C ASN A 163 -14.69 19.99 11.23
N MET A 164 -14.98 19.20 12.27
CA MET A 164 -16.36 18.75 12.53
C MET A 164 -17.30 19.89 12.86
N VAL A 165 -16.81 20.99 13.47
CA VAL A 165 -17.65 22.16 13.75
C VAL A 165 -18.23 22.74 12.46
N ALA A 166 -17.41 22.82 11.39
CA ALA A 166 -17.90 23.24 10.09
C ALA A 166 -18.85 22.19 9.49
N SER A 167 -18.48 20.91 9.55
CA SER A 167 -19.31 19.83 8.99
C SER A 167 -20.70 19.79 9.62
N ASP A 168 -20.78 19.90 10.94
CA ASP A 168 -22.04 19.79 11.70
C ASP A 168 -23.04 20.91 11.37
N MET A 169 -22.57 22.04 10.83
CA MET A 169 -23.42 23.15 10.38
C MET A 169 -23.87 23.02 8.92
N ILE A 170 -23.18 22.20 8.11
CA ILE A 170 -23.52 21.98 6.70
C ILE A 170 -24.62 20.91 6.62
N SER A 171 -25.64 21.13 5.78
CA SER A 171 -26.75 20.18 5.60
C SER A 171 -26.28 18.81 5.13
N LEU A 172 -26.78 17.72 5.74
CA LEU A 172 -26.50 16.34 5.30
C LEU A 172 -26.96 16.11 3.85
N ASP A 173 -27.97 16.87 3.40
CA ASP A 173 -28.53 16.83 2.05
C ASP A 173 -28.02 17.98 1.17
N ARG A 174 -26.87 18.59 1.49
CA ARG A 174 -26.36 19.73 0.71
C ARG A 174 -26.19 19.41 -0.78
N THR A 175 -26.41 20.40 -1.61
CA THR A 175 -26.00 20.39 -3.03
C THR A 175 -24.49 20.53 -3.16
N ILE A 176 -23.96 20.02 -4.27
CA ILE A 176 -22.54 20.08 -4.61
C ILE A 176 -22.36 20.76 -5.98
N ASN A 177 -21.16 21.27 -6.24
CA ASN A 177 -20.75 21.69 -7.58
C ASN A 177 -20.60 20.49 -8.55
N ASP A 178 -20.78 20.73 -9.84
CA ASP A 178 -20.55 19.72 -10.89
C ASP A 178 -19.14 19.89 -11.48
N LEU A 179 -18.23 18.99 -11.11
CA LEU A 179 -16.83 18.96 -11.59
C LEU A 179 -16.65 18.09 -12.84
N ARG A 180 -17.73 17.54 -13.40
CA ARG A 180 -17.65 16.74 -14.62
C ARG A 180 -17.37 17.62 -15.83
N HIS A 181 -16.68 17.04 -16.80
CA HIS A 181 -16.60 17.63 -18.13
C HIS A 181 -17.99 17.73 -18.75
N ASP A 182 -18.27 18.80 -19.51
CA ASP A 182 -19.61 19.02 -20.06
C ASP A 182 -20.10 17.86 -20.95
N GLU A 183 -19.18 17.23 -21.68
CA GLU A 183 -19.45 16.01 -22.48
C GLU A 183 -20.14 14.90 -21.67
N CYS A 184 -19.86 14.80 -20.38
CA CYS A 184 -20.44 13.78 -19.50
C CYS A 184 -21.98 13.85 -19.43
N LYS A 185 -22.57 15.03 -19.65
CA LYS A 185 -24.00 15.25 -19.59
C LYS A 185 -24.76 14.73 -20.81
N TYR A 186 -24.06 14.31 -21.86
CA TYR A 186 -24.67 13.91 -23.13
C TYR A 186 -24.56 12.40 -23.41
N TRP A 187 -24.12 11.61 -22.42
CA TRP A 187 -24.12 10.15 -22.54
C TRP A 187 -25.50 9.57 -22.28
N HIS A 188 -25.93 8.71 -23.20
CA HIS A 188 -27.15 7.92 -23.06
C HIS A 188 -26.78 6.49 -22.71
N TYR A 189 -27.17 6.06 -21.52
CA TYR A 189 -26.87 4.73 -20.99
C TYR A 189 -28.05 3.80 -21.19
N ASP A 190 -27.78 2.53 -21.47
CA ASP A 190 -28.78 1.48 -21.37
C ASP A 190 -29.33 1.42 -19.93
N THR A 191 -30.63 1.22 -19.79
CA THR A 191 -31.29 1.15 -18.48
C THR A 191 -31.20 -0.23 -17.82
N ASN A 192 -30.65 -1.22 -18.52
CA ASN A 192 -30.37 -2.57 -18.00
C ASN A 192 -29.08 -2.63 -17.16
N LEU A 193 -28.83 -1.60 -16.34
CA LEU A 193 -27.69 -1.57 -15.41
C LEU A 193 -27.88 -2.60 -14.30
N LEU A 194 -26.78 -3.21 -13.87
CA LEU A 194 -26.76 -4.05 -12.68
C LEU A 194 -27.15 -3.24 -11.43
N THR A 195 -27.79 -3.90 -10.47
CA THR A 195 -28.07 -3.33 -9.14
C THR A 195 -26.82 -3.39 -8.25
N SER A 196 -26.72 -2.49 -7.26
CA SER A 196 -25.54 -2.41 -6.39
C SER A 196 -25.87 -2.38 -4.90
N SER A 197 -25.02 -3.05 -4.12
CA SER A 197 -24.91 -2.86 -2.67
C SER A 197 -23.75 -1.89 -2.41
N VAL A 198 -24.02 -0.77 -1.77
CA VAL A 198 -22.98 0.21 -1.39
C VAL A 198 -22.46 -0.14 0.00
N ILE A 199 -21.17 -0.44 0.12
CA ILE A 199 -20.52 -0.82 1.38
C ILE A 199 -19.72 0.37 1.91
N ILE A 200 -20.01 0.75 3.16
CA ILE A 200 -19.32 1.83 3.87
C ILE A 200 -18.71 1.26 5.14
N VAL A 201 -17.38 1.14 5.17
CA VAL A 201 -16.63 0.73 6.37
C VAL A 201 -16.29 1.97 7.17
N PHE A 202 -16.48 1.93 8.49
CA PHE A 202 -16.15 3.06 9.35
C PHE A 202 -15.58 2.62 10.70
N HIS A 203 -14.73 3.47 11.26
CA HIS A 203 -14.20 3.34 12.62
C HIS A 203 -14.02 4.73 13.24
N ASN A 204 -14.77 5.03 14.31
CA ASN A 204 -14.73 6.32 15.00
C ASN A 204 -14.99 7.55 14.10
N GLU A 205 -15.75 7.36 13.03
CA GLU A 205 -16.09 8.43 12.09
C GLU A 205 -16.94 9.54 12.74
N GLY A 206 -16.78 10.77 12.26
CA GLY A 206 -17.64 11.89 12.64
C GLY A 206 -19.10 11.63 12.24
N TRP A 207 -20.06 12.05 13.08
CA TRP A 207 -21.49 11.81 12.80
C TRP A 207 -21.93 12.44 11.46
N SER A 208 -21.63 13.73 11.26
CA SER A 208 -22.09 14.47 10.09
C SER A 208 -21.40 14.02 8.81
N THR A 209 -20.12 13.63 8.83
CA THR A 209 -19.43 13.10 7.65
C THR A 209 -19.96 11.72 7.25
N LEU A 210 -20.13 10.81 8.21
CA LEU A 210 -20.71 9.49 7.98
C LEU A 210 -22.11 9.58 7.38
N MET A 211 -22.98 10.39 8.00
CA MET A 211 -24.36 10.53 7.56
C MET A 211 -24.47 11.29 6.24
N ARG A 212 -23.66 12.31 5.99
CA ARG A 212 -23.64 13.00 4.68
C ARG A 212 -23.24 12.07 3.54
N THR A 213 -22.34 11.12 3.81
CA THR A 213 -22.01 10.05 2.85
C THR A 213 -23.25 9.22 2.51
N VAL A 214 -23.94 8.69 3.53
CA VAL A 214 -25.17 7.89 3.36
C VAL A 214 -26.26 8.70 2.63
N HIS A 215 -26.51 9.93 3.05
CA HIS A 215 -27.48 10.83 2.41
C HIS A 215 -27.14 11.09 0.95
N SER A 216 -25.88 11.38 0.62
CA SER A 216 -25.47 11.64 -0.76
C SER A 216 -25.75 10.45 -1.70
N VAL A 217 -25.49 9.21 -1.23
CA VAL A 217 -25.77 7.99 -1.97
C VAL A 217 -27.27 7.84 -2.23
N ILE A 218 -28.10 8.01 -1.19
CA ILE A 218 -29.56 7.90 -1.30
C ILE A 218 -30.13 8.99 -2.21
N LYS A 219 -29.61 10.22 -2.10
CA LYS A 219 -30.08 11.39 -2.85
C LYS A 219 -29.77 11.28 -4.35
N ARG A 220 -28.60 10.76 -4.73
CA ARG A 220 -28.08 10.83 -6.11
C ARG A 220 -27.99 9.49 -6.84
N THR A 221 -28.49 8.42 -6.25
CA THR A 221 -28.56 7.10 -6.90
C THR A 221 -30.01 6.78 -7.28
N PRO A 222 -30.31 6.43 -8.54
CA PRO A 222 -31.68 6.07 -8.90
C PRO A 222 -32.14 4.84 -8.12
N ARG A 223 -33.31 4.95 -7.44
CA ARG A 223 -33.79 3.99 -6.44
C ARG A 223 -33.81 2.53 -6.89
N LYS A 224 -34.14 2.28 -8.17
CA LYS A 224 -34.22 0.91 -8.71
C LYS A 224 -32.86 0.19 -8.77
N TYR A 225 -31.75 0.91 -8.71
CA TYR A 225 -30.41 0.30 -8.77
C TYR A 225 -29.73 0.21 -7.40
N LEU A 226 -30.19 0.97 -6.40
CA LEU A 226 -29.64 0.92 -5.05
C LEU A 226 -30.31 -0.21 -4.26
N ALA A 227 -29.68 -1.38 -4.23
CA ALA A 227 -30.23 -2.56 -3.58
C ALA A 227 -30.20 -2.45 -2.05
N GLU A 228 -29.09 -1.97 -1.50
CA GLU A 228 -28.89 -1.75 -0.07
C GLU A 228 -27.65 -0.86 0.18
N ILE A 229 -27.60 -0.22 1.34
CA ILE A 229 -26.40 0.39 1.90
C ILE A 229 -25.99 -0.43 3.12
N VAL A 230 -24.79 -1.02 3.08
CA VAL A 230 -24.25 -1.89 4.12
C VAL A 230 -23.15 -1.15 4.86
N MET A 231 -23.46 -0.73 6.08
CA MET A 231 -22.52 -0.07 6.98
C MET A 231 -21.82 -1.10 7.86
N ILE A 232 -20.49 -1.09 7.87
CA ILE A 232 -19.65 -1.98 8.69
C ILE A 232 -18.94 -1.16 9.76
N ASP A 233 -19.36 -1.30 11.02
CA ASP A 233 -18.68 -0.72 12.19
C ASP A 233 -17.49 -1.61 12.57
N ASP A 234 -16.28 -1.16 12.25
CA ASP A 234 -15.04 -1.84 12.61
C ASP A 234 -14.62 -1.55 14.05
N PHE A 235 -15.48 -1.89 15.00
CA PHE A 235 -15.23 -1.78 16.44
C PHE A 235 -15.01 -0.33 16.94
N SER A 236 -15.88 0.59 16.54
CA SER A 236 -15.87 1.98 17.02
C SER A 236 -16.14 2.08 18.53
N ASN A 237 -15.60 3.11 19.17
CA ASN A 237 -15.84 3.41 20.58
C ASN A 237 -16.62 4.73 20.82
N LYS A 238 -16.83 5.54 19.78
CA LYS A 238 -17.59 6.79 19.91
C LYS A 238 -19.08 6.51 20.14
N VAL A 239 -19.65 7.14 21.17
CA VAL A 239 -21.04 6.89 21.63
C VAL A 239 -22.07 7.17 20.52
N HIS A 240 -21.86 8.21 19.70
CA HIS A 240 -22.80 8.54 18.62
C HIS A 240 -22.91 7.47 17.53
N LEU A 241 -21.96 6.53 17.44
CA LEU A 241 -21.98 5.42 16.49
C LEU A 241 -22.69 4.17 17.03
N LYS A 242 -23.21 4.23 18.27
CA LYS A 242 -23.90 3.13 18.93
C LYS A 242 -25.42 3.24 18.74
N GLU A 243 -26.19 3.37 19.80
CA GLU A 243 -27.65 3.33 19.77
C GLU A 243 -28.24 4.45 18.90
N ARG A 244 -27.64 5.65 18.93
CA ARG A 244 -28.07 6.78 18.11
C ARG A 244 -28.04 6.46 16.61
N LEU A 245 -27.00 5.77 16.15
CA LEU A 245 -26.87 5.39 14.74
C LEU A 245 -27.93 4.35 14.36
N GLU A 246 -28.13 3.34 15.20
CA GLU A 246 -29.14 2.30 14.98
C GLU A 246 -30.56 2.86 14.91
N GLU A 247 -30.89 3.84 15.74
CA GLU A 247 -32.20 4.49 15.68
C GLU A 247 -32.33 5.35 14.42
N TYR A 248 -31.31 6.13 14.08
CA TYR A 248 -31.35 7.04 12.95
C TYR A 248 -31.52 6.33 11.60
N ILE A 249 -30.85 5.18 11.39
CA ILE A 249 -30.93 4.47 10.11
C ILE A 249 -32.29 3.83 9.83
N LYS A 250 -33.17 3.67 10.85
CA LYS A 250 -34.51 3.09 10.69
C LYS A 250 -35.40 3.90 9.76
N GLN A 251 -35.14 5.19 9.61
CA GLN A 251 -35.91 6.09 8.73
C GLN A 251 -35.93 5.62 7.27
N TRP A 252 -34.93 4.84 6.84
CA TRP A 252 -34.85 4.31 5.48
C TRP A 252 -35.42 2.89 5.34
N ASN A 253 -36.28 2.47 6.28
CA ASN A 253 -37.09 1.25 6.21
C ASN A 253 -36.29 -0.02 5.83
N GLY A 254 -35.06 -0.15 6.32
CA GLY A 254 -34.19 -1.32 6.09
C GLY A 254 -33.33 -1.26 4.81
N LEU A 255 -33.41 -0.18 4.02
CA LEU A 255 -32.47 0.07 2.91
C LEU A 255 -31.03 0.20 3.42
N VAL A 256 -30.86 0.89 4.56
CA VAL A 256 -29.57 1.05 5.24
C VAL A 256 -29.48 0.03 6.37
N LYS A 257 -28.42 -0.77 6.36
CA LYS A 257 -28.18 -1.86 7.32
C LYS A 257 -26.84 -1.65 8.01
N LEU A 258 -26.81 -1.91 9.32
CA LEU A 258 -25.61 -1.81 10.13
C LEU A 258 -25.18 -3.19 10.63
N PHE A 259 -23.90 -3.51 10.45
CA PHE A 259 -23.26 -4.67 11.05
C PHE A 259 -22.06 -4.22 11.87
N ARG A 260 -21.90 -4.81 13.06
CA ARG A 260 -20.80 -4.50 13.98
C ARG A 260 -19.83 -5.67 14.04
N ASN A 261 -18.55 -5.37 13.94
CA ASN A 261 -17.50 -6.35 14.17
C ASN A 261 -17.27 -6.53 15.68
N ASP A 262 -17.02 -7.76 16.11
CA ASP A 262 -16.77 -8.10 17.52
C ASP A 262 -15.37 -7.66 18.00
N LYS A 263 -14.47 -7.39 17.06
CA LYS A 263 -13.12 -6.87 17.28
C LYS A 263 -12.74 -5.93 16.15
N ARG A 264 -11.68 -5.14 16.35
CA ARG A 264 -11.12 -4.28 15.30
C ARG A 264 -10.35 -5.13 14.29
N GLU A 265 -10.96 -5.41 13.15
CA GLU A 265 -10.41 -6.22 12.06
C GLU A 265 -9.50 -5.40 11.14
N GLY A 266 -9.71 -4.07 11.10
CA GLY A 266 -9.04 -3.18 10.17
C GLY A 266 -9.79 -3.01 8.86
N LEU A 267 -9.47 -1.93 8.14
CA LEU A 267 -10.16 -1.51 6.91
C LEU A 267 -10.28 -2.65 5.89
N ILE A 268 -9.18 -3.36 5.65
CA ILE A 268 -9.07 -4.39 4.61
C ILE A 268 -10.04 -5.55 4.89
N GLN A 269 -9.97 -6.13 6.09
CA GLN A 269 -10.80 -7.26 6.47
C GLN A 269 -12.26 -6.83 6.71
N ALA A 270 -12.50 -5.62 7.21
CA ALA A 270 -13.85 -5.07 7.32
C ALA A 270 -14.52 -4.89 5.94
N ARG A 271 -13.77 -4.54 4.87
CA ARG A 271 -14.30 -4.54 3.49
C ARG A 271 -14.66 -5.94 3.02
N SER A 272 -13.83 -6.95 3.30
CA SER A 272 -14.13 -8.36 2.99
C SER A 272 -15.36 -8.88 3.76
N ILE A 273 -15.54 -8.48 5.02
CA ILE A 273 -16.76 -8.76 5.81
C ILE A 273 -17.96 -8.08 5.14
N GLY A 274 -17.81 -6.82 4.73
CA GLY A 274 -18.81 -6.08 3.97
C GLY A 274 -19.29 -6.81 2.72
N ALA A 275 -18.38 -7.35 1.90
CA ALA A 275 -18.73 -8.15 0.72
C ALA A 275 -19.58 -9.37 1.07
N ARG A 276 -19.29 -10.02 2.21
CA ARG A 276 -20.04 -11.19 2.68
C ARG A 276 -21.42 -10.82 3.23
N LYS A 277 -21.56 -9.66 3.85
CA LYS A 277 -22.83 -9.16 4.41
C LYS A 277 -23.74 -8.55 3.34
N ALA A 278 -23.17 -7.90 2.33
CA ALA A 278 -23.88 -7.43 1.15
C ALA A 278 -24.30 -8.62 0.29
N SER A 279 -25.60 -8.89 0.25
CA SER A 279 -26.16 -10.12 -0.33
C SER A 279 -27.22 -9.86 -1.40
N ILE A 280 -27.62 -8.61 -1.61
CA ILE A 280 -28.72 -8.27 -2.53
C ILE A 280 -28.21 -7.73 -3.86
N GLY A 281 -27.23 -6.83 -3.86
CA GLY A 281 -26.71 -6.19 -5.06
C GLY A 281 -25.83 -7.12 -5.90
N GLN A 282 -25.90 -6.95 -7.21
CA GLN A 282 -25.06 -7.66 -8.19
C GLN A 282 -23.65 -7.07 -8.28
N VAL A 283 -23.50 -5.78 -7.98
CA VAL A 283 -22.23 -5.06 -7.91
C VAL A 283 -22.01 -4.58 -6.48
N LEU A 284 -20.78 -4.70 -6.01
CA LEU A 284 -20.34 -4.10 -4.76
C LEU A 284 -19.69 -2.76 -5.06
N ILE A 285 -20.20 -1.69 -4.46
CA ILE A 285 -19.58 -0.36 -4.54
C ILE A 285 -19.04 0.00 -3.16
N TYR A 286 -17.73 0.17 -3.06
CA TYR A 286 -17.08 0.62 -1.84
C TYR A 286 -16.98 2.14 -1.82
N LEU A 287 -17.32 2.74 -0.68
CA LEU A 287 -17.08 4.14 -0.38
C LEU A 287 -16.43 4.24 1.00
N ASP A 288 -15.51 5.19 1.16
CA ASP A 288 -15.06 5.60 2.48
C ASP A 288 -16.16 6.39 3.19
N ALA A 289 -16.09 6.44 4.53
CA ALA A 289 -17.15 6.98 5.38
C ALA A 289 -17.25 8.52 5.41
N HIS A 290 -16.45 9.20 4.61
CA HIS A 290 -16.38 10.66 4.52
C HIS A 290 -16.30 11.08 3.05
N CYS A 291 -17.31 10.67 2.30
CA CYS A 291 -17.45 10.92 0.87
C CYS A 291 -18.75 11.64 0.52
N GLU A 292 -18.77 12.32 -0.62
CA GLU A 292 -20.00 12.87 -1.20
C GLU A 292 -20.04 12.52 -2.69
N VAL A 293 -21.04 11.72 -3.08
CA VAL A 293 -21.13 11.25 -4.48
C VAL A 293 -21.64 12.35 -5.41
N GLY A 294 -21.13 12.35 -6.64
CA GLY A 294 -21.45 13.29 -7.71
C GLY A 294 -22.85 13.11 -8.31
N ILE A 295 -23.26 14.08 -9.11
CA ILE A 295 -24.47 13.99 -9.94
C ILE A 295 -24.25 12.91 -11.01
N ASN A 296 -25.26 12.05 -11.20
CA ASN A 296 -25.22 10.93 -12.15
C ASN A 296 -23.94 10.07 -12.02
N TRP A 297 -23.46 9.84 -10.80
CA TRP A 297 -22.24 9.06 -10.58
C TRP A 297 -22.42 7.56 -10.90
N TYR A 298 -23.64 7.03 -10.75
CA TYR A 298 -23.91 5.60 -10.77
C TYR A 298 -23.83 4.96 -12.16
N ALA A 299 -24.58 5.51 -13.13
CA ALA A 299 -24.68 4.94 -14.48
C ALA A 299 -23.31 4.80 -15.18
N PRO A 300 -22.47 5.86 -15.25
CA PRO A 300 -21.12 5.73 -15.81
C PRO A 300 -20.25 4.72 -15.06
N LEU A 301 -20.39 4.61 -13.73
CA LEU A 301 -19.57 3.69 -12.93
C LEU A 301 -19.91 2.23 -13.19
N VAL A 302 -21.20 1.91 -13.33
CA VAL A 302 -21.69 0.52 -13.39
C VAL A 302 -21.87 0.01 -14.83
N ALA A 303 -21.98 0.91 -15.82
CA ALA A 303 -22.13 0.52 -17.23
C ALA A 303 -20.99 -0.37 -17.75
N PRO A 304 -19.69 -0.09 -17.49
CA PRO A 304 -18.61 -0.96 -17.94
C PRO A 304 -18.68 -2.38 -17.34
N ILE A 305 -19.07 -2.48 -16.07
CA ILE A 305 -19.25 -3.76 -15.36
C ILE A 305 -20.45 -4.54 -15.92
N SER A 306 -21.52 -3.81 -16.27
CA SER A 306 -22.73 -4.40 -16.85
C SER A 306 -22.46 -5.04 -18.21
N LYS A 307 -21.46 -4.56 -18.96
CA LYS A 307 -21.00 -5.13 -20.24
C LYS A 307 -19.95 -6.23 -20.10
N ASP A 308 -19.07 -6.11 -19.12
CA ASP A 308 -17.98 -7.06 -18.88
C ASP A 308 -17.80 -7.21 -17.37
N ARG A 309 -18.26 -8.35 -16.83
CA ARG A 309 -18.27 -8.62 -15.39
C ARG A 309 -16.87 -8.63 -14.76
N THR A 310 -15.82 -8.77 -15.57
CA THR A 310 -14.43 -8.80 -15.11
C THR A 310 -13.80 -7.40 -15.04
N VAL A 311 -14.59 -6.36 -15.32
CA VAL A 311 -14.20 -4.96 -15.14
C VAL A 311 -14.46 -4.52 -13.70
N CYS A 312 -13.44 -3.91 -13.10
CA CYS A 312 -13.56 -3.09 -11.91
C CYS A 312 -13.47 -1.61 -12.32
N THR A 313 -14.37 -0.79 -11.80
CA THR A 313 -14.41 0.64 -12.11
C THR A 313 -14.12 1.47 -10.86
N VAL A 314 -13.54 2.64 -11.09
CA VAL A 314 -13.16 3.60 -10.05
C VAL A 314 -13.69 4.97 -10.48
N PRO A 315 -14.45 5.68 -9.64
CA PRO A 315 -14.81 7.07 -9.94
C PRO A 315 -13.56 7.95 -9.88
N LEU A 316 -13.58 9.09 -10.56
CA LEU A 316 -12.59 10.11 -10.25
C LEU A 316 -12.85 10.64 -8.85
N ILE A 317 -11.81 10.58 -8.01
CA ILE A 317 -11.89 11.00 -6.63
C ILE A 317 -11.53 12.48 -6.57
N ASP A 318 -12.45 13.30 -6.09
CA ASP A 318 -12.27 14.74 -5.87
C ASP A 318 -11.89 15.02 -4.42
N SER A 319 -11.21 16.13 -4.17
CA SER A 319 -10.79 16.55 -2.85
C SER A 319 -11.86 17.40 -2.20
N ILE A 320 -12.46 16.91 -1.11
CA ILE A 320 -13.26 17.74 -0.20
C ILE A 320 -12.31 18.31 0.84
N HIS A 321 -12.19 19.64 0.90
CA HIS A 321 -11.28 20.29 1.82
C HIS A 321 -11.72 20.10 3.28
N GLY A 322 -10.90 19.43 4.10
CA GLY A 322 -11.27 19.05 5.47
C GLY A 322 -11.54 20.20 6.44
N GLN A 323 -11.18 21.44 6.09
CA GLN A 323 -11.41 22.63 6.92
C GLN A 323 -12.70 23.39 6.54
N THR A 324 -12.99 23.49 5.24
CA THR A 324 -13.98 24.41 4.65
C THR A 324 -15.01 23.72 3.75
N PHE A 325 -14.85 22.42 3.50
CA PHE A 325 -15.79 21.56 2.78
C PHE A 325 -16.14 21.99 1.35
N ASN A 326 -15.33 22.83 0.69
CA ASN A 326 -15.37 22.99 -0.76
C ASN A 326 -14.81 21.75 -1.45
N ILE A 327 -15.28 21.48 -2.67
CA ILE A 327 -14.89 20.30 -3.46
C ILE A 327 -14.14 20.75 -4.70
N GLU A 328 -12.93 20.21 -4.88
CA GLU A 328 -12.01 20.54 -5.96
C GLU A 328 -11.46 19.26 -6.61
N PRO A 329 -11.16 19.28 -7.92
CA PRO A 329 -10.53 18.13 -8.57
C PRO A 329 -9.11 17.90 -8.01
N GLN A 330 -8.68 16.65 -7.93
CA GLN A 330 -7.31 16.35 -7.52
C GLN A 330 -6.30 16.75 -8.60
N GLY A 331 -5.32 17.60 -8.25
CA GLY A 331 -4.23 18.00 -9.16
C GLY A 331 -3.28 16.85 -9.54
N GLY A 332 -2.52 16.97 -10.63
CA GLY A 332 -1.57 15.92 -11.08
C GLY A 332 -2.07 15.05 -12.24
N GLY A 333 -3.15 15.47 -12.91
CA GLY A 333 -3.54 14.93 -14.21
C GLY A 333 -2.86 15.64 -15.38
N ASP A 334 -3.23 15.23 -16.59
CA ASP A 334 -2.90 15.88 -17.85
C ASP A 334 -3.65 17.22 -18.04
N GLU A 335 -3.68 17.77 -19.27
CA GLU A 335 -4.40 19.01 -19.57
C GLU A 335 -5.91 18.97 -19.28
N ASP A 336 -6.51 17.77 -19.28
CA ASP A 336 -7.93 17.53 -18.93
C ASP A 336 -8.10 17.14 -17.44
N GLY A 337 -7.02 17.16 -16.66
CA GLY A 337 -7.03 16.77 -15.25
C GLY A 337 -7.20 15.26 -15.04
N PHE A 338 -6.97 14.43 -16.05
CA PHE A 338 -7.01 12.97 -15.93
C PHE A 338 -5.66 12.41 -15.49
N ALA A 339 -5.70 11.56 -14.47
CA ALA A 339 -4.53 10.89 -13.91
C ALA A 339 -4.79 9.39 -13.80
N ARG A 340 -3.72 8.61 -13.89
CA ARG A 340 -3.72 7.17 -13.66
C ARG A 340 -3.07 6.88 -12.31
N GLY A 341 -3.51 5.81 -11.66
CA GLY A 341 -2.92 5.31 -10.43
C GLY A 341 -1.59 4.60 -10.68
N ALA A 342 -0.58 4.94 -9.90
CA ALA A 342 0.77 4.42 -10.01
C ALA A 342 1.37 4.15 -8.62
N TRP A 343 2.63 3.72 -8.60
CA TRP A 343 3.43 3.57 -7.39
C TRP A 343 4.89 3.90 -7.66
N ASP A 344 5.63 4.23 -6.60
CA ASP A 344 7.09 4.12 -6.62
C ASP A 344 7.55 2.72 -6.19
N TRP A 345 8.83 2.39 -6.38
CA TRP A 345 9.38 1.08 -6.05
C TRP A 345 9.44 0.79 -4.55
N SER A 346 9.06 1.74 -3.69
CA SER A 346 8.83 1.50 -2.26
C SER A 346 7.36 1.17 -1.95
N MET A 347 6.53 0.95 -2.98
CA MET A 347 5.10 0.64 -2.93
C MET A 347 4.24 1.75 -2.31
N LEU A 348 4.66 3.02 -2.47
CA LEU A 348 3.82 4.16 -2.10
C LEU A 348 2.93 4.57 -3.27
N TRP A 349 1.67 4.89 -2.98
CA TRP A 349 0.72 5.40 -3.98
C TRP A 349 1.22 6.67 -4.64
N LYS A 350 1.14 6.70 -5.96
CA LYS A 350 1.46 7.85 -6.80
C LYS A 350 0.37 8.05 -7.85
N ARG A 351 0.37 9.22 -8.47
CA ARG A 351 -0.48 9.55 -9.61
C ARG A 351 0.39 10.08 -10.72
N VAL A 352 0.12 9.62 -11.93
CA VAL A 352 0.79 10.09 -13.15
C VAL A 352 -0.26 10.57 -14.15
N PRO A 353 0.06 11.54 -15.02
CA PRO A 353 -0.88 12.01 -16.04
C PRO A 353 -1.38 10.89 -16.96
N LEU A 354 -2.59 11.05 -17.51
CA LEU A 354 -3.08 10.14 -18.54
C LEU A 354 -2.20 10.24 -19.81
N THR A 355 -1.67 9.11 -20.25
CA THR A 355 -0.76 9.06 -21.40
C THR A 355 -1.49 9.17 -22.74
N ASP A 356 -0.81 9.68 -23.77
CA ASP A 356 -1.32 9.72 -25.14
C ASP A 356 -1.69 8.34 -25.69
N ARG A 357 -0.96 7.28 -25.30
CA ARG A 357 -1.27 5.90 -25.69
C ARG A 357 -2.65 5.45 -25.21
N GLU A 358 -3.10 5.90 -24.04
CA GLU A 358 -4.47 5.62 -23.56
C GLU A 358 -5.49 6.56 -24.22
N LYS A 359 -5.14 7.83 -24.47
CA LYS A 359 -6.01 8.77 -25.20
C LYS A 359 -6.35 8.27 -26.60
N GLN A 360 -5.38 7.75 -27.34
CA GLN A 360 -5.56 7.23 -28.71
C GLN A 360 -6.43 5.97 -28.78
N LYS A 361 -6.60 5.23 -27.68
CA LYS A 361 -7.47 4.05 -27.61
C LYS A 361 -8.94 4.40 -27.43
N ARG A 362 -9.24 5.68 -27.20
CA ARG A 362 -10.56 6.20 -26.82
C ARG A 362 -11.12 7.02 -27.98
N LEU A 363 -12.40 6.84 -28.26
CA LEU A 363 -13.12 7.58 -29.30
C LEU A 363 -13.60 8.96 -28.81
N SER A 364 -13.71 9.13 -27.50
CA SER A 364 -14.28 10.29 -26.83
C SER A 364 -13.42 10.68 -25.62
N ARG A 365 -13.51 11.94 -25.20
CA ARG A 365 -12.69 12.45 -24.10
C ARG A 365 -13.12 11.88 -22.76
N THR A 366 -14.38 11.52 -22.59
CA THR A 366 -14.96 11.18 -21.28
C THR A 366 -15.30 9.70 -21.07
N GLU A 367 -15.01 8.82 -22.03
CA GLU A 367 -15.12 7.37 -21.81
C GLU A 367 -14.12 6.86 -20.75
N PRO A 368 -14.38 5.72 -20.10
CA PRO A 368 -13.45 5.14 -19.14
C PRO A 368 -12.05 4.88 -19.72
N TYR A 369 -11.01 4.97 -18.90
CA TYR A 369 -9.62 4.69 -19.30
C TYR A 369 -8.91 3.75 -18.32
N ARG A 370 -7.90 3.02 -18.80
CA ARG A 370 -7.21 2.00 -18.01
C ARG A 370 -6.25 2.63 -17.00
N SER A 371 -6.33 2.20 -15.75
CA SER A 371 -5.40 2.59 -14.68
C SER A 371 -4.61 1.37 -14.18
N PRO A 372 -3.28 1.46 -14.03
CA PRO A 372 -2.46 0.37 -13.49
C PRO A 372 -2.89 -0.06 -12.08
N ALA A 373 -3.24 0.91 -11.24
CA ALA A 373 -3.72 0.68 -9.89
C ALA A 373 -4.87 1.63 -9.49
N MET A 374 -5.57 1.27 -8.42
CA MET A 374 -6.57 2.12 -7.76
C MET A 374 -6.01 2.69 -6.45
N ALA A 375 -6.56 3.83 -6.00
CA ALA A 375 -6.26 4.36 -4.67
C ALA A 375 -6.77 3.43 -3.55
N GLY A 376 -7.84 2.66 -3.83
CA GLY A 376 -8.37 1.60 -2.96
C GLY A 376 -9.59 1.98 -2.13
N GLY A 377 -9.79 3.27 -1.85
CA GLY A 377 -10.93 3.78 -1.08
C GLY A 377 -12.29 3.51 -1.73
N LEU A 378 -12.37 3.79 -3.03
CA LEU A 378 -13.61 3.90 -3.77
C LEU A 378 -13.51 3.11 -5.08
N PHE A 379 -14.34 2.09 -5.24
CA PHE A 379 -14.40 1.29 -6.48
C PHE A 379 -15.71 0.50 -6.54
N ALA A 380 -16.04 0.04 -7.75
CA ALA A 380 -17.13 -0.87 -8.01
C ALA A 380 -16.62 -2.13 -8.70
N ILE A 381 -17.15 -3.29 -8.29
CA ILE A 381 -16.79 -4.59 -8.87
C ILE A 381 -18.00 -5.52 -8.83
N GLU A 382 -18.18 -6.35 -9.85
CA GLU A 382 -19.23 -7.39 -9.84
C GLU A 382 -18.98 -8.33 -8.65
N ARG A 383 -20.05 -8.62 -7.90
CA ARG A 383 -19.94 -9.30 -6.62
C ARG A 383 -19.30 -10.68 -6.77
N ASP A 384 -19.84 -11.52 -7.65
CA ASP A 384 -19.32 -12.87 -7.85
C ASP A 384 -17.87 -12.85 -8.36
N TYR A 385 -17.52 -11.89 -9.23
CA TYR A 385 -16.15 -11.73 -9.71
C TYR A 385 -15.20 -11.38 -8.56
N PHE A 386 -15.60 -10.52 -7.62
CA PHE A 386 -14.76 -10.22 -6.46
C PHE A 386 -14.55 -11.45 -5.56
N PHE A 387 -15.57 -12.29 -5.38
CA PHE A 387 -15.43 -13.57 -4.68
C PHE A 387 -14.57 -14.57 -5.45
N GLU A 388 -14.68 -14.62 -6.78
CA GLU A 388 -13.84 -15.46 -7.65
C GLU A 388 -12.37 -15.04 -7.59
N LEU A 389 -12.07 -13.76 -7.39
CA LEU A 389 -10.71 -13.24 -7.12
C LEU A 389 -10.19 -13.57 -5.70
N GLY A 390 -11.01 -14.21 -4.87
CA GLY A 390 -10.69 -14.50 -3.48
C GLY A 390 -10.77 -13.28 -2.55
N LEU A 391 -11.55 -12.24 -2.91
CA LEU A 391 -11.62 -10.96 -2.20
C LEU A 391 -10.21 -10.35 -2.01
N TYR A 392 -9.97 -9.66 -0.90
CA TYR A 392 -8.64 -9.30 -0.45
C TYR A 392 -7.93 -10.48 0.21
N ASP A 393 -6.59 -10.51 0.10
CA ASP A 393 -5.75 -11.42 0.88
C ASP A 393 -6.09 -11.36 2.39
N PRO A 394 -6.51 -12.48 3.01
CA PRO A 394 -6.90 -12.53 4.42
C PRO A 394 -5.73 -12.28 5.38
N GLY A 395 -4.47 -12.37 4.91
CA GLY A 395 -3.28 -12.06 5.70
C GLY A 395 -2.92 -10.57 5.74
N LEU A 396 -3.58 -9.71 4.95
CA LEU A 396 -3.37 -8.26 5.01
C LEU A 396 -4.04 -7.66 6.25
N GLN A 397 -3.29 -6.83 6.97
CA GLN A 397 -3.69 -6.32 8.29
C GLN A 397 -3.91 -4.80 8.24
N ILE A 398 -5.00 -4.33 8.86
CA ILE A 398 -5.33 -2.91 9.10
C ILE A 398 -5.44 -2.05 7.84
N TRP A 399 -4.33 -1.66 7.23
CA TRP A 399 -4.27 -0.70 6.13
C TRP A 399 -2.97 -0.85 5.32
N GLY A 400 -3.09 -0.61 4.01
CA GLY A 400 -1.99 -0.48 3.08
C GLY A 400 -1.68 -1.78 2.34
N GLY A 401 -1.43 -1.65 1.04
CA GLY A 401 -1.07 -2.74 0.14
C GLY A 401 -2.27 -3.41 -0.52
N GLU A 402 -3.46 -3.34 0.08
CA GLU A 402 -4.67 -4.00 -0.43
C GLU A 402 -5.11 -3.43 -1.78
N ASN A 403 -4.95 -2.12 -1.96
CA ASN A 403 -5.31 -1.43 -3.19
C ASN A 403 -4.45 -1.90 -4.38
N PHE A 404 -3.17 -2.19 -4.14
CA PHE A 404 -2.26 -2.75 -5.13
C PHE A 404 -2.54 -4.23 -5.37
N GLU A 405 -2.75 -5.00 -4.31
CA GLU A 405 -3.04 -6.43 -4.38
C GLU A 405 -4.22 -6.75 -5.30
N ILE A 406 -5.35 -6.05 -5.12
CA ILE A 406 -6.52 -6.25 -5.97
C ILE A 406 -6.29 -5.73 -7.40
N SER A 407 -5.53 -4.65 -7.57
CA SER A 407 -5.19 -4.11 -8.89
C SER A 407 -4.39 -5.14 -9.71
N TYR A 408 -3.40 -5.78 -9.09
CA TYR A 408 -2.58 -6.80 -9.71
C TYR A 408 -3.36 -8.07 -10.02
N LYS A 409 -4.19 -8.54 -9.08
CA LYS A 409 -5.14 -9.64 -9.31
C LYS A 409 -5.99 -9.41 -10.55
N ILE A 410 -6.67 -8.25 -10.62
CA ILE A 410 -7.57 -7.92 -11.72
C ILE A 410 -6.81 -7.95 -13.05
N TRP A 411 -5.68 -7.22 -13.16
CA TRP A 411 -4.97 -7.12 -14.43
C TRP A 411 -4.30 -8.41 -14.85
N GLN A 412 -3.55 -9.05 -13.95
CA GLN A 412 -2.77 -10.24 -14.29
C GLN A 412 -3.69 -11.44 -14.55
N CYS A 413 -4.83 -11.55 -13.87
CA CYS A 413 -5.74 -12.68 -14.05
C CYS A 413 -6.79 -12.45 -15.16
N GLY A 414 -6.74 -11.32 -15.89
CA GLY A 414 -7.47 -11.14 -17.15
C GLY A 414 -8.65 -10.16 -17.12
N GLY A 415 -8.92 -9.52 -15.98
CA GLY A 415 -9.87 -8.41 -15.89
C GLY A 415 -9.28 -7.06 -16.29
N LYS A 416 -10.03 -5.99 -16.00
CA LYS A 416 -9.62 -4.60 -16.29
C LYS A 416 -9.94 -3.69 -15.12
N LEU A 417 -9.08 -2.71 -14.89
CA LEU A 417 -9.30 -1.64 -13.93
C LEU A 417 -9.44 -0.30 -14.65
N LEU A 418 -10.63 0.30 -14.56
CA LEU A 418 -10.97 1.50 -15.33
C LEU A 418 -11.29 2.68 -14.41
N PHE A 419 -10.68 3.82 -14.67
CA PHE A 419 -11.11 5.10 -14.12
C PHE A 419 -12.20 5.68 -15.02
N VAL A 420 -13.26 6.21 -14.40
CA VAL A 420 -14.48 6.62 -15.11
C VAL A 420 -14.68 8.13 -14.96
N PRO A 421 -14.32 8.95 -15.98
CA PRO A 421 -14.39 10.42 -15.90
C PRO A 421 -15.74 11.01 -15.47
N CYS A 422 -16.83 10.39 -15.93
CA CYS A 422 -18.19 10.88 -15.67
C CYS A 422 -18.78 10.42 -14.35
N SER A 423 -18.11 9.50 -13.64
CA SER A 423 -18.43 9.17 -12.25
C SER A 423 -17.43 9.86 -11.34
N ARG A 424 -17.90 10.79 -10.51
CA ARG A 424 -17.04 11.53 -9.59
C ARG A 424 -17.54 11.41 -8.16
N VAL A 425 -16.63 11.30 -7.21
CA VAL A 425 -16.94 11.23 -5.78
C VAL A 425 -15.94 12.08 -5.01
N GLY A 426 -16.44 13.04 -4.24
CA GLY A 426 -15.61 13.79 -3.32
C GLY A 426 -15.21 12.94 -2.12
N HIS A 427 -13.96 13.07 -1.67
CA HIS A 427 -13.42 12.41 -0.48
C HIS A 427 -12.74 13.46 0.43
N ILE A 428 -13.04 13.43 1.73
CA ILE A 428 -12.43 14.36 2.70
C ILE A 428 -10.98 13.95 2.99
N TYR A 429 -10.04 14.84 2.69
CA TYR A 429 -8.65 14.66 3.11
C TYR A 429 -8.44 15.12 4.55
N ARG A 430 -7.77 14.27 5.33
CA ARG A 430 -7.46 14.56 6.73
C ARG A 430 -6.43 15.69 6.84
N LEU A 431 -6.66 16.60 7.77
CA LEU A 431 -5.79 17.71 8.11
C LEU A 431 -4.65 17.26 9.04
N GLN A 432 -3.56 18.02 9.01
CA GLN A 432 -2.47 17.87 9.97
C GLN A 432 -2.98 18.10 11.40
N GLY A 433 -2.43 17.34 12.36
CA GLY A 433 -2.78 17.44 13.78
C GLY A 433 -3.81 16.42 14.26
N TRP A 434 -4.28 15.51 13.40
CA TRP A 434 -5.05 14.34 13.79
C TRP A 434 -4.19 13.36 14.60
N ASP A 435 -4.68 12.90 15.75
CA ASP A 435 -3.98 11.92 16.60
C ASP A 435 -3.89 10.51 15.99
N GLY A 436 -4.64 10.24 14.92
CA GLY A 436 -4.68 8.91 14.31
C GLY A 436 -5.59 7.95 15.08
N ASN A 437 -5.81 6.77 14.50
CA ASN A 437 -6.34 5.63 15.24
C ASN A 437 -5.18 4.67 15.49
N PRO A 438 -4.74 4.45 16.74
CA PRO A 438 -3.62 3.55 17.01
C PRO A 438 -3.97 2.14 16.51
N PRO A 439 -3.01 1.37 15.96
CA PRO A 439 -3.26 -0.02 15.57
C PRO A 439 -3.68 -0.82 16.81
N PRO A 440 -4.49 -1.89 16.64
CA PRO A 440 -4.85 -2.74 17.77
C PRO A 440 -3.59 -3.36 18.38
N ALA A 441 -3.54 -3.52 19.71
CA ALA A 441 -2.36 -4.05 20.41
C ALA A 441 -1.91 -5.45 19.96
N HIS A 442 -2.80 -6.22 19.33
CA HIS A 442 -2.49 -7.55 18.78
C HIS A 442 -1.79 -7.50 17.41
N VAL A 443 -1.70 -6.32 16.78
CA VAL A 443 -1.02 -6.10 15.51
C VAL A 443 0.38 -5.58 15.83
N GLY A 444 1.41 -6.30 15.39
CA GLY A 444 2.82 -5.95 15.66
C GLY A 444 3.26 -4.62 15.05
N SER A 445 4.55 -4.29 15.18
CA SER A 445 5.17 -3.12 14.57
C SER A 445 4.99 -3.17 13.05
N SER A 446 4.42 -2.10 12.47
CA SER A 446 4.36 -1.89 11.01
C SER A 446 3.60 -2.94 10.18
N PRO A 447 2.30 -3.18 10.43
CA PRO A 447 1.48 -4.10 9.63
C PRO A 447 1.51 -3.78 8.12
N THR A 448 1.59 -2.51 7.76
CA THR A 448 1.65 -2.06 6.36
C THR A 448 2.89 -2.55 5.63
N LEU A 449 4.07 -2.59 6.27
CA LEU A 449 5.28 -3.12 5.64
C LEU A 449 5.14 -4.62 5.38
N LYS A 450 4.56 -5.34 6.34
CA LYS A 450 4.26 -6.76 6.20
C LYS A 450 3.32 -7.00 5.02
N ASN A 451 2.27 -6.19 4.90
CA ASN A 451 1.33 -6.25 3.78
C ASN A 451 2.05 -6.03 2.45
N TYR A 452 2.91 -5.02 2.33
CA TYR A 452 3.66 -4.77 1.09
C TYR A 452 4.50 -5.98 0.68
N VAL A 453 5.22 -6.59 1.61
CA VAL A 453 6.02 -7.79 1.32
C VAL A 453 5.15 -8.95 0.83
N ARG A 454 3.97 -9.18 1.44
CA ARG A 454 3.03 -10.22 0.97
C ARG A 454 2.61 -9.99 -0.48
N VAL A 455 2.26 -8.75 -0.82
CA VAL A 455 1.83 -8.40 -2.19
C VAL A 455 2.98 -8.57 -3.18
N VAL A 456 4.17 -8.08 -2.84
CA VAL A 456 5.37 -8.17 -3.67
C VAL A 456 5.77 -9.63 -3.92
N GLU A 457 5.82 -10.46 -2.88
CA GLU A 457 6.22 -11.88 -2.98
C GLU A 457 5.24 -12.75 -3.76
N VAL A 458 3.98 -12.34 -3.89
CA VAL A 458 2.98 -13.05 -4.69
C VAL A 458 2.94 -12.54 -6.13
N TRP A 459 3.03 -11.22 -6.33
CA TRP A 459 2.62 -10.59 -7.59
C TRP A 459 3.72 -9.94 -8.42
N TRP A 460 4.91 -9.65 -7.87
CA TRP A 460 5.93 -8.84 -8.55
C TRP A 460 7.01 -9.65 -9.28
N ASP A 461 7.04 -10.97 -9.14
CA ASP A 461 8.05 -11.83 -9.78
C ASP A 461 9.48 -11.29 -9.53
N GLU A 462 10.29 -11.13 -10.58
CA GLU A 462 11.65 -10.57 -10.52
C GLU A 462 11.70 -9.09 -10.10
N TYR A 463 10.59 -8.34 -10.20
CA TYR A 463 10.56 -6.92 -9.82
C TYR A 463 10.61 -6.69 -8.30
N LYS A 464 10.45 -7.76 -7.50
CA LYS A 464 10.62 -7.68 -6.05
C LYS A 464 12.01 -7.18 -5.64
N ASP A 465 13.03 -7.40 -6.47
CA ASP A 465 14.39 -6.91 -6.24
C ASP A 465 14.42 -5.37 -6.13
N TYR A 466 13.60 -4.66 -6.91
CA TYR A 466 13.50 -3.19 -6.84
C TYR A 466 12.81 -2.72 -5.56
N PHE A 467 11.84 -3.50 -5.06
CA PHE A 467 11.22 -3.24 -3.77
C PHE A 467 12.22 -3.42 -2.62
N TYR A 468 12.96 -4.52 -2.62
CA TYR A 468 13.96 -4.78 -1.59
C TYR A 468 15.17 -3.84 -1.68
N ALA A 469 15.51 -3.32 -2.87
CA ALA A 469 16.48 -2.23 -2.98
C ALA A 469 15.95 -0.92 -2.35
N SER A 470 14.66 -0.63 -2.51
CA SER A 470 14.03 0.58 -1.96
C SER A 470 13.78 0.50 -0.45
N ARG A 471 13.41 -0.69 0.04
CA ARG A 471 13.10 -0.99 1.45
C ARG A 471 13.86 -2.23 1.95
N PRO A 472 15.19 -2.16 2.05
CA PRO A 472 15.99 -3.32 2.42
C PRO A 472 15.71 -3.80 3.86
N GLU A 473 15.15 -2.94 4.72
CA GLU A 473 14.67 -3.29 6.07
C GLU A 473 13.58 -4.36 6.08
N THR A 474 12.95 -4.64 4.94
CA THR A 474 11.89 -5.63 4.81
C THR A 474 12.39 -7.04 4.43
N LEU A 475 13.68 -7.20 4.11
CA LEU A 475 14.26 -8.48 3.67
C LEU A 475 14.11 -9.61 4.70
N THR A 476 14.19 -9.27 5.99
CA THR A 476 14.09 -10.24 7.10
C THR A 476 12.70 -10.27 7.74
N LEU A 477 11.72 -9.56 7.17
CA LEU A 477 10.41 -9.39 7.79
C LEU A 477 9.56 -10.66 7.63
N ALA A 478 9.03 -11.17 8.74
CA ALA A 478 8.12 -12.32 8.73
C ALA A 478 6.74 -11.92 8.17
N TYR A 479 6.50 -12.21 6.89
CA TYR A 479 5.27 -11.84 6.19
C TYR A 479 4.14 -12.89 6.25
N GLY A 480 4.38 -14.03 6.91
CA GLY A 480 3.40 -15.10 7.09
C GLY A 480 3.20 -15.97 5.85
N ASP A 481 2.24 -16.89 5.91
CA ASP A 481 1.98 -17.84 4.83
C ASP A 481 1.31 -17.15 3.62
N ILE A 482 1.82 -17.45 2.42
CA ILE A 482 1.30 -16.97 1.13
C ILE A 482 1.01 -18.11 0.14
N SER A 483 0.99 -19.36 0.61
CA SER A 483 0.86 -20.56 -0.23
C SER A 483 -0.44 -20.55 -1.04
N ASP A 484 -1.58 -20.27 -0.41
CA ASP A 484 -2.88 -20.23 -1.10
C ASP A 484 -2.96 -19.10 -2.13
N LEU A 485 -2.29 -17.97 -1.90
CA LEU A 485 -2.26 -16.84 -2.84
C LEU A 485 -1.43 -17.17 -4.08
N LYS A 486 -0.27 -17.82 -3.91
CA LYS A 486 0.55 -18.31 -5.01
C LYS A 486 -0.18 -19.39 -5.81
N LYS A 487 -0.83 -20.33 -5.12
CA LYS A 487 -1.66 -21.36 -5.72
C LYS A 487 -2.81 -20.76 -6.54
N PHE A 488 -3.52 -19.77 -6.00
CA PHE A 488 -4.56 -19.03 -6.73
C PHE A 488 -4.03 -18.48 -8.06
N ARG A 489 -2.87 -17.80 -8.01
CA ARG A 489 -2.24 -17.20 -9.20
C ARG A 489 -1.88 -18.23 -10.26
N GLU A 490 -1.35 -19.39 -9.84
CA GLU A 490 -1.01 -20.52 -10.71
C GLU A 490 -2.24 -21.17 -11.34
N GLU A 491 -3.28 -21.46 -10.54
CA GLU A 491 -4.50 -22.14 -10.99
C GLU A 491 -5.31 -21.33 -11.99
N HIS A 492 -5.31 -20.00 -11.86
CA HIS A 492 -5.98 -19.06 -12.77
C HIS A 492 -5.10 -18.65 -13.96
N ARG A 493 -3.86 -19.17 -14.05
CA ARG A 493 -2.90 -18.83 -15.11
C ARG A 493 -2.73 -17.32 -15.29
N CYS A 494 -2.63 -16.60 -14.17
CA CYS A 494 -2.44 -15.16 -14.22
C CYS A 494 -1.11 -14.84 -14.92
N LYS A 495 -1.09 -13.74 -15.68
CA LYS A 495 0.06 -13.26 -16.45
C LYS A 495 1.19 -12.82 -15.51
N SER A 496 2.41 -12.76 -16.03
CA SER A 496 3.58 -12.28 -15.27
C SER A 496 3.49 -10.79 -14.98
N PHE A 497 4.22 -10.35 -13.95
CA PHE A 497 4.35 -8.94 -13.62
C PHE A 497 5.07 -8.16 -14.74
N LYS A 498 6.04 -8.80 -15.41
CA LYS A 498 6.69 -8.23 -16.60
C LYS A 498 5.69 -7.84 -17.69
N TRP A 499 4.74 -8.74 -18.02
CA TRP A 499 3.67 -8.41 -18.98
C TRP A 499 2.86 -7.20 -18.50
N PHE A 500 2.52 -7.16 -17.21
CA PHE A 500 1.75 -6.05 -16.64
C PHE A 500 2.51 -4.72 -16.74
N MET A 501 3.81 -4.72 -16.43
CA MET A 501 4.67 -3.54 -16.56
C MET A 501 4.83 -3.07 -18.01
N GLU A 502 4.91 -3.96 -18.98
CA GLU A 502 5.12 -3.60 -20.40
C GLU A 502 3.82 -3.20 -21.12
N GLU A 503 2.68 -3.83 -20.78
CA GLU A 503 1.41 -3.60 -21.48
C GLU A 503 0.49 -2.59 -20.78
N ILE A 504 0.42 -2.61 -19.45
CA ILE A 504 -0.54 -1.81 -18.68
C ILE A 504 0.15 -0.62 -17.99
N ALA A 505 1.31 -0.86 -17.36
CA ALA A 505 2.00 0.09 -16.48
C ALA A 505 3.32 0.63 -17.06
N TYR A 506 3.38 0.75 -18.39
CA TYR A 506 4.58 1.08 -19.17
C TYR A 506 5.19 2.46 -18.86
N ASP A 507 4.37 3.37 -18.35
CA ASP A 507 4.72 4.75 -18.02
C ASP A 507 5.27 4.90 -16.59
N ILE A 508 5.08 3.90 -15.71
CA ILE A 508 5.58 3.98 -14.34
C ILE A 508 7.10 4.16 -14.30
N PRO A 509 7.94 3.36 -15.01
CA PRO A 509 9.40 3.56 -15.00
C PRO A 509 9.87 4.90 -15.56
N THR A 510 9.04 5.60 -16.36
CA THR A 510 9.36 6.94 -16.87
C THR A 510 9.26 8.00 -15.78
N HIS A 511 8.29 7.87 -14.86
CA HIS A 511 8.09 8.80 -13.75
C HIS A 511 8.82 8.38 -12.48
N TYR A 512 8.89 7.08 -12.22
CA TYR A 512 9.54 6.46 -11.07
C TYR A 512 10.53 5.41 -11.59
N PRO A 513 11.75 5.82 -11.93
CA PRO A 513 12.74 4.92 -12.51
C PRO A 513 13.12 3.75 -11.60
N LEU A 514 13.55 2.64 -12.21
CA LEU A 514 13.99 1.45 -11.50
C LEU A 514 15.21 1.76 -10.62
N PRO A 515 15.16 1.51 -9.30
CA PRO A 515 16.26 1.82 -8.39
C PRO A 515 17.48 0.93 -8.67
N PRO A 516 18.70 1.48 -8.59
CA PRO A 516 19.91 0.67 -8.59
C PRO A 516 19.96 -0.27 -7.38
N LYS A 517 20.74 -1.35 -7.49
CA LYS A 517 20.95 -2.28 -6.37
C LYS A 517 21.70 -1.58 -5.23
N ASN A 518 21.48 -2.06 -4.01
CA ASN A 518 22.22 -1.60 -2.84
C ASN A 518 23.58 -2.27 -2.77
N VAL A 519 24.60 -1.48 -2.42
CA VAL A 519 25.93 -1.97 -2.02
C VAL A 519 25.89 -2.40 -0.55
N GLU A 520 25.31 -1.56 0.32
CA GLU A 520 25.11 -1.84 1.75
C GLU A 520 23.96 -0.98 2.28
N TRP A 521 23.36 -1.37 3.40
CA TRP A 521 22.26 -0.64 4.03
C TRP A 521 22.24 -0.83 5.54
N GLY A 522 21.59 0.08 6.28
CA GLY A 522 21.48 -0.02 7.73
C GLY A 522 21.70 1.29 8.46
N GLU A 523 22.00 1.20 9.77
CA GLU A 523 22.50 2.35 10.52
C GLU A 523 23.92 2.69 10.07
N ILE A 524 24.22 3.99 9.94
CA ILE A 524 25.59 4.47 9.77
C ILE A 524 26.11 4.86 11.15
N ARG A 525 26.77 3.91 11.80
CA ARG A 525 27.28 4.03 13.17
C ARG A 525 28.74 4.46 13.14
N GLY A 526 29.12 5.35 14.05
CA GLY A 526 30.51 5.68 14.26
C GLY A 526 31.26 4.45 14.80
N PHE A 527 32.36 4.06 14.16
CA PHE A 527 33.08 2.82 14.47
C PHE A 527 33.45 2.75 15.96
N GLU A 528 33.07 1.64 16.61
CA GLU A 528 33.27 1.41 18.06
C GLU A 528 32.60 2.47 18.95
N THR A 529 31.50 3.10 18.49
CA THR A 529 30.72 4.08 19.26
C THR A 529 29.23 3.72 19.35
N SER A 530 28.50 4.49 20.16
CA SER A 530 27.04 4.46 20.27
C SER A 530 26.37 5.64 19.58
N TYR A 531 27.04 6.32 18.65
CA TYR A 531 26.47 7.42 17.86
C TYR A 531 26.24 7.00 16.41
N CYS A 532 25.06 7.32 15.90
CA CYS A 532 24.61 7.02 14.55
C CYS A 532 24.22 8.30 13.84
N ILE A 533 24.42 8.36 12.52
CA ILE A 533 23.83 9.41 11.71
C ILE A 533 22.31 9.30 11.80
N ASP A 534 21.66 10.45 11.98
CA ASP A 534 20.21 10.59 12.12
C ASP A 534 19.75 11.77 11.27
N SER A 535 18.69 11.58 10.49
CA SER A 535 18.11 12.67 9.71
C SER A 535 17.33 13.66 10.57
N MET A 536 17.03 13.33 11.83
CA MET A 536 16.14 14.09 12.73
C MET A 536 14.73 14.31 12.15
N GLY A 537 14.37 13.57 11.11
CA GLY A 537 13.15 13.81 10.32
C GLY A 537 13.23 15.04 9.42
N HIS A 538 14.41 15.66 9.28
CA HIS A 538 14.64 16.72 8.32
C HIS A 538 14.48 16.20 6.88
N THR A 539 14.01 17.08 6.01
CA THR A 539 13.84 16.82 4.58
C THR A 539 14.21 18.09 3.79
N ASN A 540 14.51 17.95 2.50
CA ASN A 540 14.62 19.06 1.54
C ASN A 540 15.53 20.23 1.98
N GLY A 541 16.78 19.92 2.29
CA GLY A 541 17.84 20.89 2.60
C GLY A 541 18.22 20.97 4.09
N GLY A 542 17.56 20.20 4.96
CA GLY A 542 17.93 20.13 6.37
C GLY A 542 19.24 19.37 6.61
N ASN A 543 19.97 19.73 7.66
CA ASN A 543 21.22 19.08 8.02
C ASN A 543 20.96 17.70 8.64
N VAL A 544 21.82 16.72 8.33
CA VAL A 544 21.88 15.48 9.10
C VAL A 544 22.82 15.64 10.29
N GLU A 545 22.50 14.95 11.37
CA GLU A 545 23.20 15.07 12.64
C GLU A 545 23.63 13.68 13.13
N ILE A 546 24.33 13.62 14.26
CA ILE A 546 24.51 12.35 14.98
C ILE A 546 23.65 12.31 16.24
N GLY A 547 23.05 11.17 16.52
CA GLY A 547 22.30 10.90 17.73
C GLY A 547 22.70 9.56 18.36
N PRO A 548 22.29 9.28 19.60
CA PRO A 548 22.43 7.95 20.18
C PRO A 548 21.77 6.90 19.28
N CYS A 549 22.52 5.84 18.96
CA CYS A 549 22.00 4.75 18.13
C CYS A 549 20.85 4.03 18.87
N HIS A 550 19.70 3.90 18.21
CA HIS A 550 18.55 3.19 18.80
C HIS A 550 18.20 1.87 18.08
N ARG A 551 18.81 1.56 16.93
CA ARG A 551 18.58 0.32 16.15
C ARG A 551 17.11 0.05 15.79
N MET A 552 16.31 1.10 15.62
CA MET A 552 14.88 1.00 15.26
C MET A 552 14.61 1.31 13.78
N GLY A 553 15.66 1.55 12.99
CA GLY A 553 15.52 2.04 11.62
C GLY A 553 15.02 3.49 11.58
N GLY A 554 13.99 3.75 10.77
CA GLY A 554 13.40 5.08 10.66
C GLY A 554 14.41 6.14 10.21
N ASN A 555 14.58 7.19 11.00
CA ASN A 555 15.49 8.31 10.69
C ASN A 555 16.98 7.95 10.78
N GLN A 556 17.33 6.82 11.39
CA GLN A 556 18.70 6.28 11.45
C GLN A 556 18.97 5.19 10.41
N LEU A 557 18.04 4.95 9.47
CA LEU A 557 18.22 3.97 8.40
C LEU A 557 18.65 4.67 7.10
N PHE A 558 19.74 4.18 6.50
CA PHE A 558 20.26 4.64 5.22
C PHE A 558 20.59 3.46 4.30
N ARG A 559 20.71 3.73 3.00
CA ARG A 559 21.21 2.78 2.00
C ARG A 559 22.21 3.46 1.08
N ILE A 560 23.25 2.76 0.66
CA ILE A 560 24.16 3.22 -0.40
C ILE A 560 23.99 2.32 -1.61
N ASN A 561 23.78 2.91 -2.79
CA ASN A 561 23.49 2.17 -4.01
C ASN A 561 24.72 2.10 -4.96
N GLU A 562 24.62 1.23 -5.96
CA GLU A 562 25.66 1.05 -7.00
C GLU A 562 25.90 2.33 -7.83
N ALA A 563 24.92 3.24 -7.86
CA ALA A 563 25.02 4.57 -8.48
C ALA A 563 25.69 5.62 -7.57
N HIS A 564 26.27 5.22 -6.44
CA HIS A 564 27.00 6.10 -5.51
C HIS A 564 26.12 7.16 -4.82
N GLN A 565 24.81 6.89 -4.67
CA GLN A 565 23.90 7.72 -3.89
C GLN A 565 23.77 7.16 -2.47
N LEU A 566 23.90 8.02 -1.46
CA LEU A 566 23.63 7.68 -0.07
C LEU A 566 22.24 8.17 0.28
N MET A 567 21.28 7.27 0.46
CA MET A 567 19.85 7.58 0.43
C MET A 567 19.14 7.25 1.76
N GLN A 568 18.08 8.01 2.03
CA GLN A 568 17.04 7.68 3.00
C GLN A 568 15.69 7.99 2.35
N TYR A 569 14.78 7.01 2.33
CA TYR A 569 13.51 7.10 1.58
C TYR A 569 13.74 7.51 0.11
N ASP A 570 13.13 8.61 -0.33
CA ASP A 570 13.23 9.20 -1.67
C ASP A 570 14.25 10.37 -1.74
N GLN A 571 15.10 10.51 -0.72
CA GLN A 571 16.07 11.60 -0.60
C GLN A 571 17.50 11.06 -0.53
N CYS A 572 18.46 11.90 -0.93
CA CYS A 572 19.89 11.64 -0.87
C CYS A 572 20.57 12.58 0.12
N LEU A 573 21.63 12.08 0.75
CA LEU A 573 22.59 12.88 1.48
C LEU A 573 23.56 13.51 0.49
N THR A 574 23.76 14.82 0.61
CA THR A 574 24.68 15.58 -0.23
C THR A 574 25.44 16.64 0.55
N LYS A 575 26.57 17.10 0.02
CA LYS A 575 27.28 18.29 0.54
C LYS A 575 26.42 19.56 0.47
N GLY A 576 26.27 20.24 1.61
CA GLY A 576 25.59 21.51 1.75
C GLY A 576 26.33 22.71 1.14
N SER A 577 25.65 23.86 1.09
CA SER A 577 26.17 25.11 0.50
C SER A 577 27.32 25.74 1.29
N ASP A 578 27.44 25.42 2.58
CA ASP A 578 28.55 25.83 3.45
C ASP A 578 29.88 25.11 3.11
N GLY A 579 29.83 24.14 2.19
CA GLY A 579 30.99 23.41 1.68
C GLY A 579 31.47 22.26 2.55
N SER A 580 30.85 21.99 3.70
CA SER A 580 31.28 20.89 4.59
C SER A 580 30.16 20.13 5.29
N ALA A 581 29.02 20.77 5.62
CA ALA A 581 27.90 20.06 6.23
C ALA A 581 27.28 19.08 5.24
N ILE A 582 26.65 18.03 5.78
CA ILE A 582 25.85 17.11 4.99
C ILE A 582 24.38 17.44 5.21
N ILE A 583 23.66 17.59 4.11
CA ILE A 583 22.22 17.86 4.07
C ILE A 583 21.50 16.68 3.45
N ILE A 584 20.20 16.53 3.75
CA ILE A 584 19.31 15.60 3.08
C ILE A 584 18.38 16.36 2.14
N THR A 585 18.27 15.93 0.89
CA THR A 585 17.42 16.57 -0.12
C THR A 585 16.86 15.55 -1.11
N HIS A 586 15.73 15.87 -1.73
CA HIS A 586 15.21 15.06 -2.84
C HIS A 586 16.24 14.89 -3.95
N CYS A 587 16.30 13.70 -4.54
CA CYS A 587 17.25 13.37 -5.59
C CYS A 587 16.64 12.47 -6.65
N ASN A 588 16.97 12.74 -7.91
CA ASN A 588 16.69 11.86 -9.04
C ASN A 588 17.82 10.84 -9.23
N MET A 589 17.64 9.86 -10.13
CA MET A 589 18.62 8.78 -10.36
C MET A 589 20.05 9.24 -10.65
N ASN A 590 20.23 10.38 -11.31
CA ASN A 590 21.53 10.87 -11.76
C ASN A 590 22.07 12.03 -10.91
N GLU A 591 21.37 12.39 -9.84
CA GLU A 591 21.76 13.47 -8.95
C GLU A 591 22.45 12.91 -7.70
N HIS A 592 23.37 13.68 -7.12
CA HIS A 592 24.04 13.34 -5.86
C HIS A 592 24.70 11.94 -5.85
N THR A 593 25.27 11.54 -6.99
CA THR A 593 26.04 10.29 -7.20
C THR A 593 27.48 10.43 -6.68
N GLU A 594 27.61 10.84 -5.43
CA GLU A 594 28.85 11.42 -4.88
C GLU A 594 29.50 10.62 -3.74
N TRP A 595 28.97 9.46 -3.36
CA TRP A 595 29.44 8.68 -2.21
C TRP A 595 30.01 7.31 -2.57
N ARG A 596 31.13 6.95 -1.92
CA ARG A 596 31.65 5.58 -1.90
C ARG A 596 31.84 5.10 -0.47
N TYR A 597 31.40 3.88 -0.19
CA TYR A 597 31.61 3.20 1.08
C TYR A 597 32.62 2.07 0.90
N PHE A 598 33.66 2.07 1.75
CA PHE A 598 34.67 1.03 1.82
C PHE A 598 34.57 0.34 3.17
N LYS A 599 33.96 -0.85 3.19
CA LYS A 599 33.71 -1.62 4.41
C LYS A 599 34.99 -1.94 5.18
N ASP A 600 36.02 -2.43 4.47
CA ASP A 600 37.31 -2.80 5.07
C ASP A 600 38.08 -1.61 5.65
N LEU A 601 37.82 -0.40 5.15
CA LEU A 601 38.45 0.83 5.63
C LEU A 601 37.58 1.56 6.66
N HIS A 602 36.37 1.07 6.92
CA HIS A 602 35.33 1.76 7.68
C HIS A 602 35.13 3.20 7.20
N ARG A 603 35.07 3.45 5.89
CA ARG A 603 35.18 4.81 5.35
C ARG A 603 34.10 5.15 4.35
N PHE A 604 33.47 6.30 4.55
CA PHE A 604 32.70 6.99 3.51
C PHE A 604 33.53 8.11 2.90
N THR A 605 33.64 8.13 1.59
CA THR A 605 34.37 9.15 0.83
C THR A 605 33.42 9.88 -0.10
N HIS A 606 33.47 11.22 -0.05
CA HIS A 606 32.79 12.09 -0.98
C HIS A 606 33.66 12.26 -2.23
N VAL A 607 33.27 11.60 -3.32
CA VAL A 607 34.05 11.41 -4.55
C VAL A 607 34.48 12.74 -5.19
N PRO A 608 33.60 13.75 -5.36
CA PRO A 608 33.99 15.00 -6.03
C PRO A 608 35.08 15.79 -5.31
N THR A 609 35.17 15.71 -3.97
CA THR A 609 36.14 16.49 -3.19
C THR A 609 37.32 15.67 -2.69
N GLY A 610 37.24 14.33 -2.76
CA GLY A 610 38.23 13.45 -2.13
C GLY A 610 38.22 13.49 -0.60
N LYS A 611 37.22 14.13 0.02
CA LYS A 611 37.10 14.26 1.48
C LYS A 611 36.38 13.06 2.09
N CYS A 612 36.61 12.84 3.38
CA CYS A 612 36.02 11.77 4.16
C CYS A 612 34.88 12.29 5.04
N LEU A 613 33.85 11.46 5.25
CA LEU A 613 32.79 11.74 6.21
C LEU A 613 33.37 11.71 7.62
N ASP A 614 33.10 12.74 8.40
CA ASP A 614 33.67 12.98 9.73
C ASP A 614 32.55 13.43 10.69
N ARG A 615 32.82 13.36 11.99
CA ARG A 615 31.84 13.72 13.03
C ARG A 615 32.47 14.46 14.20
N SER A 616 31.63 15.21 14.91
CA SER A 616 31.95 15.76 16.22
C SER A 616 30.98 15.21 17.25
N ASP A 617 31.46 14.32 18.11
CA ASP A 617 30.66 13.69 19.17
C ASP A 617 30.16 14.70 20.23
N VAL A 618 30.82 15.87 20.34
CA VAL A 618 30.45 16.93 21.29
C VAL A 618 29.42 17.89 20.70
N LEU A 619 29.57 18.25 19.43
CA LEU A 619 28.66 19.18 18.75
C LEU A 619 27.47 18.46 18.08
N HIS A 620 27.47 17.13 18.09
CA HIS A 620 26.51 16.28 17.39
C HIS A 620 26.38 16.57 15.89
N LYS A 621 27.49 16.92 15.24
CA LYS A 621 27.52 17.29 13.81
C LYS A 621 28.14 16.22 12.93
N VAL A 622 27.61 16.11 11.71
CA VAL A 622 28.15 15.35 10.58
C VAL A 622 28.66 16.32 9.52
N PHE A 623 29.86 16.10 9.01
CA PHE A 623 30.48 16.94 7.98
C PHE A 623 31.51 16.16 7.16
N ILE A 624 32.06 16.77 6.11
CA ILE A 624 33.21 16.21 5.37
C ILE A 624 34.49 17.00 5.64
N ALA A 625 35.59 16.29 5.84
CA ALA A 625 36.92 16.85 6.08
C ALA A 625 38.01 16.08 5.31
N ASP A 626 39.22 16.63 5.25
CA ASP A 626 40.33 15.94 4.59
C ASP A 626 40.58 14.58 5.25
N CYS A 627 40.79 13.56 4.42
CA CYS A 627 40.91 12.18 4.88
C CYS A 627 42.18 11.97 5.71
N ASP A 628 42.01 11.45 6.92
CA ASP A 628 43.08 11.16 7.87
C ASP A 628 42.85 9.78 8.49
N ASN A 629 43.76 8.83 8.20
CA ASN A 629 43.66 7.46 8.69
C ASN A 629 43.77 7.35 10.22
N SER A 630 44.32 8.36 10.90
CA SER A 630 44.46 8.39 12.36
C SER A 630 43.17 8.80 13.08
N LYS A 631 42.27 9.50 12.40
CA LYS A 631 41.01 9.97 12.98
C LYS A 631 39.99 8.85 13.07
N THR A 632 39.64 8.47 14.30
CA THR A 632 38.56 7.51 14.58
C THR A 632 37.17 8.08 14.22
N THR A 633 37.02 9.40 14.22
CA THR A 633 35.77 10.09 13.83
C THR A 633 35.44 9.95 12.34
N GLN A 634 36.43 9.61 11.50
CA GLN A 634 36.23 9.29 10.08
C GLN A 634 35.98 7.80 9.82
N LYS A 635 35.90 6.98 10.88
CA LYS A 635 35.59 5.56 10.79
C LYS A 635 34.12 5.31 11.08
N TRP A 636 33.47 4.55 10.21
CA TRP A 636 32.04 4.26 10.18
C TRP A 636 31.78 2.80 9.81
N GLU A 637 30.80 2.21 10.48
CA GLU A 637 30.26 0.90 10.16
C GLU A 637 28.81 1.05 9.69
N MET A 638 28.43 0.27 8.68
CA MET A 638 27.07 0.23 8.17
C MET A 638 26.47 -1.12 8.53
N ASN A 639 25.53 -1.11 9.48
CA ASN A 639 25.02 -2.33 10.11
C ASN A 639 23.55 -2.53 9.79
N ASN A 640 23.21 -3.66 9.16
CA ASN A 640 21.83 -3.97 8.83
C ASN A 640 20.97 -4.00 10.11
N ILE A 641 19.77 -3.41 10.04
CA ILE A 641 18.83 -3.38 11.14
C ILE A 641 17.78 -4.45 10.87
N VAL A 642 17.63 -5.38 11.82
CA VAL A 642 16.55 -6.37 11.77
C VAL A 642 15.28 -5.66 12.23
N ALA A 643 14.30 -5.53 11.34
CA ALA A 643 12.97 -5.06 11.71
C ALA A 643 12.36 -6.05 12.73
N VAL A 644 12.08 -5.58 13.94
CA VAL A 644 11.41 -6.35 15.01
C VAL A 644 9.91 -6.13 14.97
#